data_AF-A0A9P0GGP0-F1
#
_entry.id   AF-A0A9P0GGP0-F1
#
_cell.length_a   1.000
_cell.length_b   1.000
_cell.length_c   1.000
_cell.angle_alpha   90.00
_cell.angle_beta   90.00
_cell.angle_gamma   90.00
#
_symmetry.space_group_name_H-M   'P 1'
#
loop_
_entity.id
_entity.type
_entity.pdbx_description
1 polymer ?
#
loop_
_entity_poly.entity_id
_entity_poly.type
_entity_poly.pdbx_seq_one_letter_code
_entity_poly.pdbx_strand_id
1 'polypeptide(L)'
;MYMLNRIENKITGYGDRTKDKMYEEISSSNACFRRLNGTHQIGCSSKRGGSTGVIHFCETEKDLEDIIVQGTGYPYIPILPFKLFNHAALHLMIDSNKISGLILHTNNEPVDVIKNFTHENQCPNPYSSIDGTCKKESVWNPWGTGLLYFDIPFPIFYVERTEDVGLIRECFVKFNNYSYQEHADRSLCSLELNSFMYATTNSPTCIRRSSIVSNLNPQKFCDPLGDSNVWASLHPLAEGPKKNETKPIKDYKYIVIAARLDTTSLFEKTSGASSPITGIVTLLSLAKYLNDTVRLEDVKAGKKNVLFFLFNGETYDYIGSQRMLYDMLNGNFPIPNANDTDILPAIGPEDIDLFVEISQLGNINQKLYVHYLNDGKVVNNFVNKLTNTSSPVPFEAVPNSLPPASLHTFLKNSSSFPGLVISDHKTFYSNHFYNSVYDNSSNIHFKYYNLTTEEISVIPKDSIQYFIKNITEIIGRSIYQEITGHGYTGDSKVDLILVNELLYCYLEDPNCKVHQAVHKDLNLPKIPLALYVGVKGQEHNARILTSLTLGWFTGKTVGQGNINCTNKFRSYAFKYYNMSKSIYDLNVTMCYQVTMNATEAVSPAFSIKDYDWSSGQYSSWTESTWKELNVRLFLKPSANQGKMTMAIGCISMIFSFLLVYFIKSRSHILFVPPIPTDAPTDC
;
A
#
# COMPACT_ATOMS: atom_id res chain seq x y z
N MET A 1 -18.44 -26.09 12.53
CA MET A 1 -19.22 -27.15 11.86
C MET A 1 -18.24 -28.24 11.49
N TYR A 2 -18.32 -29.38 12.19
CA TYR A 2 -17.43 -30.54 12.05
C TYR A 2 -17.55 -31.18 10.66
N MET A 3 -16.46 -31.82 10.24
CA MET A 3 -16.35 -32.89 9.23
C MET A 3 -17.02 -32.65 7.87
N LEU A 4 -16.19 -32.67 6.82
CA LEU A 4 -16.34 -33.62 5.71
C LEU A 4 -15.03 -33.65 4.91
N ASN A 5 -14.03 -34.35 5.45
CA ASN A 5 -13.07 -35.05 4.60
C ASN A 5 -13.86 -36.17 3.93
N ARG A 6 -14.38 -35.90 2.74
CA ARG A 6 -14.83 -36.94 1.81
C ARG A 6 -13.87 -36.92 0.64
N ILE A 7 -13.06 -37.98 0.60
CA ILE A 7 -12.38 -38.47 -0.59
C ILE A 7 -13.48 -38.68 -1.64
N GLU A 8 -13.70 -37.68 -2.49
CA GLU A 8 -14.30 -37.91 -3.79
C GLU A 8 -13.15 -38.30 -4.72
N ASN A 9 -13.01 -39.60 -4.94
CA ASN A 9 -12.49 -40.10 -6.20
C ASN A 9 -13.39 -39.54 -7.31
N LYS A 10 -13.06 -38.33 -7.78
CA LYS A 10 -13.59 -37.81 -9.03
C LYS A 10 -13.10 -38.77 -10.10
N ILE A 11 -14.04 -39.51 -10.66
CA ILE A 11 -13.96 -39.98 -12.03
C ILE A 11 -13.76 -38.72 -12.86
N THR A 12 -12.51 -38.42 -13.21
CA THR A 12 -12.15 -37.31 -14.09
C THR A 12 -12.67 -37.67 -15.47
N GLY A 13 -13.82 -37.11 -15.86
CA GLY A 13 -14.13 -36.98 -17.28
C GLY A 13 -13.00 -36.18 -17.92
N TYR A 14 -12.29 -36.76 -18.87
CA TYR A 14 -11.25 -36.11 -19.68
C TYR A 14 -11.88 -35.12 -20.68
N GLY A 15 -12.58 -34.13 -20.16
CA GLY A 15 -13.13 -33.03 -20.93
C GLY A 15 -12.27 -31.79 -20.74
N ASP A 16 -11.17 -31.68 -21.48
CA ASP A 16 -10.38 -30.45 -21.51
C ASP A 16 -11.24 -29.33 -22.14
N ARG A 17 -11.48 -28.27 -21.37
CA ARG A 17 -12.22 -27.10 -21.88
C ARG A 17 -11.38 -26.45 -22.98
N THR A 18 -12.01 -26.04 -24.07
CA THR A 18 -11.31 -25.36 -25.17
C THR A 18 -10.54 -24.13 -24.71
N LYS A 19 -11.03 -23.41 -23.67
CA LYS A 19 -10.31 -22.31 -23.02
C LYS A 19 -8.93 -22.76 -22.52
N ASP A 20 -8.90 -23.88 -21.80
CA ASP A 20 -7.70 -24.38 -21.12
C ASP A 20 -6.68 -24.96 -22.12
N LYS A 21 -7.11 -25.26 -23.36
CA LYS A 21 -6.21 -25.63 -24.48
C LYS A 21 -5.59 -24.42 -25.18
N MET A 22 -6.15 -23.23 -25.00
CA MET A 22 -5.78 -22.02 -25.75
C MET A 22 -5.08 -20.98 -24.89
N TYR A 23 -5.45 -20.89 -23.61
CA TYR A 23 -5.01 -19.84 -22.71
C TYR A 23 -4.39 -20.42 -21.45
N GLU A 24 -3.26 -19.87 -21.06
CA GLU A 24 -2.63 -20.09 -19.76
C GLU A 24 -2.63 -18.78 -18.97
N GLU A 25 -3.08 -18.81 -17.71
CA GLU A 25 -3.17 -17.62 -16.87
C GLU A 25 -1.87 -17.44 -16.05
N ILE A 26 -1.36 -16.21 -15.99
CA ILE A 26 -0.18 -15.86 -15.19
C ILE A 26 -0.63 -15.36 -13.83
N SER A 27 -0.57 -16.23 -12.82
CA SER A 27 -1.17 -15.94 -11.52
C SER A 27 -0.38 -14.99 -10.61
N SER A 28 0.92 -14.79 -10.80
CA SER A 28 1.73 -13.87 -9.97
C SER A 28 1.95 -12.48 -10.59
N SER A 29 0.90 -11.92 -11.21
CA SER A 29 0.97 -10.66 -11.92
C SER A 29 0.37 -9.50 -11.12
N ASN A 30 1.12 -8.41 -10.96
CA ASN A 30 0.68 -7.19 -10.28
C ASN A 30 0.54 -6.07 -11.32
N ALA A 31 -0.64 -5.48 -11.47
CA ALA A 31 -0.88 -4.44 -12.46
C ALA A 31 -0.47 -3.06 -11.95
N CYS A 32 0.04 -2.24 -12.86
CA CYS A 32 0.03 -0.79 -12.69
C CYS A 32 -1.39 -0.25 -12.90
N PHE A 33 -1.81 0.65 -12.02
CA PHE A 33 -3.17 1.21 -12.00
C PHE A 33 -3.16 2.74 -12.11
N ARG A 34 -4.31 3.30 -12.53
CA ARG A 34 -4.45 4.74 -12.78
C ARG A 34 -4.85 5.48 -11.51
N ARG A 35 -4.13 6.55 -11.22
CA ARG A 35 -4.48 7.56 -10.21
C ARG A 35 -4.67 8.91 -10.89
N LEU A 36 -5.42 9.81 -10.27
CA LEU A 36 -5.66 11.15 -10.79
C LEU A 36 -5.42 12.17 -9.70
N ASN A 37 -4.97 13.35 -10.11
CA ASN A 37 -4.87 14.54 -9.27
C ASN A 37 -5.83 15.61 -9.81
N GLY A 38 -5.91 16.77 -9.16
CA GLY A 38 -6.78 17.89 -9.55
C GLY A 38 -6.56 18.34 -11.00
N THR A 39 -5.36 18.18 -11.54
CA THR A 39 -4.97 18.66 -12.88
C THR A 39 -4.75 17.57 -13.93
N HIS A 40 -4.22 16.41 -13.55
CA HIS A 40 -3.74 15.38 -14.49
C HIS A 40 -4.05 13.95 -14.00
N GLN A 41 -3.73 12.96 -14.82
CA GLN A 41 -3.78 11.54 -14.51
C GLN A 41 -2.39 10.93 -14.59
N ILE A 42 -2.15 9.85 -13.84
CA ILE A 42 -0.88 9.11 -13.78
C ILE A 42 -1.14 7.61 -13.74
N GLY A 43 -0.10 6.82 -13.95
CA GLY A 43 -0.15 5.36 -13.96
C GLY A 43 -0.58 4.80 -15.30
N CYS A 44 -1.13 3.59 -15.30
CA CYS A 44 -1.30 2.79 -16.51
C CYS A 44 -2.76 2.36 -16.72
N SER A 45 -3.12 2.06 -17.97
CA SER A 45 -4.40 1.42 -18.30
C SER A 45 -4.27 0.60 -19.57
N SER A 46 -4.95 -0.54 -19.61
CA SER A 46 -5.17 -1.26 -20.88
C SER A 46 -6.25 -0.59 -21.72
N LYS A 47 -6.37 -1.01 -22.99
CA LYS A 47 -7.60 -0.81 -23.78
C LYS A 47 -8.78 -1.58 -23.17
N ARG A 48 -9.99 -1.16 -23.50
CA ARG A 48 -11.22 -1.86 -23.08
C ARG A 48 -11.24 -3.25 -23.72
N GLY A 49 -11.37 -4.30 -22.89
CA GLY A 49 -11.29 -5.69 -23.33
C GLY A 49 -9.88 -6.27 -23.41
N GLY A 50 -8.89 -5.60 -22.80
CA GLY A 50 -7.50 -6.07 -22.75
C GLY A 50 -6.63 -5.52 -23.88
N SER A 51 -5.32 -5.47 -23.65
CA SER A 51 -4.32 -5.13 -24.67
C SER A 51 -3.53 -6.37 -25.03
N THR A 52 -3.59 -6.76 -26.30
CA THR A 52 -2.93 -7.95 -26.81
C THR A 52 -1.68 -7.58 -27.60
N GLY A 53 -0.62 -8.39 -27.48
CA GLY A 53 0.60 -8.19 -28.25
C GLY A 53 1.52 -9.40 -28.25
N VAL A 54 2.38 -9.45 -29.28
CA VAL A 54 3.39 -10.51 -29.46
C VAL A 54 4.50 -10.32 -28.44
N ILE A 55 4.88 -11.41 -27.78
CA ILE A 55 5.91 -11.39 -26.74
C ILE A 55 7.28 -11.16 -27.37
N HIS A 56 8.08 -10.29 -26.76
CA HIS A 56 9.51 -10.22 -27.04
C HIS A 56 10.34 -10.12 -25.76
N PHE A 57 11.22 -11.09 -25.53
CA PHE A 57 12.06 -11.11 -24.34
C PHE A 57 13.28 -10.24 -24.56
N CYS A 58 13.44 -9.17 -23.77
CA CYS A 58 14.52 -8.20 -23.90
C CYS A 58 15.51 -8.37 -22.74
N GLU A 59 16.76 -8.74 -23.03
CA GLU A 59 17.81 -8.81 -22.00
C GLU A 59 18.70 -7.56 -22.01
N THR A 60 18.72 -6.84 -23.14
CA THR A 60 19.52 -5.63 -23.36
C THR A 60 18.67 -4.50 -23.95
N GLU A 61 19.17 -3.27 -23.88
CA GLU A 61 18.52 -2.11 -24.53
C GLU A 61 18.42 -2.29 -26.06
N LYS A 62 19.38 -3.00 -26.65
CA LYS A 62 19.39 -3.30 -28.09
C LYS A 62 18.22 -4.18 -28.52
N ASP A 63 17.84 -5.16 -27.70
CA ASP A 63 16.70 -6.04 -28.01
C ASP A 63 15.39 -5.23 -28.13
N LEU A 64 15.25 -4.20 -27.27
CA LEU A 64 14.13 -3.27 -27.32
C LEU A 64 14.15 -2.41 -28.60
N GLU A 65 15.32 -1.94 -29.01
CA GLU A 65 15.47 -1.19 -30.28
C GLU A 65 15.18 -2.08 -31.50
N ASP A 66 15.66 -3.33 -31.48
CA ASP A 66 15.54 -4.27 -32.59
C ASP A 66 14.06 -4.59 -32.88
N ILE A 67 13.19 -4.74 -31.86
CA ILE A 67 11.75 -4.92 -32.12
C ILE A 67 11.07 -3.68 -32.66
N ILE A 68 11.50 -2.50 -32.23
CA ILE A 68 10.92 -1.24 -32.68
C ILE A 68 11.30 -0.97 -34.12
N VAL A 69 12.52 -1.29 -34.54
CA VAL A 69 12.99 -1.06 -35.91
C VAL A 69 12.58 -2.19 -36.86
N GLN A 70 12.87 -3.45 -36.50
CA GLN A 70 12.80 -4.59 -37.42
C GLN A 70 11.50 -5.40 -37.33
N GLY A 71 10.73 -5.24 -36.24
CA GLY A 71 9.57 -6.08 -35.96
C GLY A 71 8.37 -5.83 -36.89
N THR A 72 7.88 -6.89 -37.55
CA THR A 72 6.68 -6.87 -38.42
C THR A 72 5.40 -7.40 -37.73
N GLY A 73 5.52 -8.06 -36.58
CA GLY A 73 4.42 -8.70 -35.84
C GLY A 73 3.66 -7.80 -34.87
N TYR A 74 3.70 -6.47 -35.06
CA TYR A 74 3.12 -5.51 -34.14
C TYR A 74 1.59 -5.72 -33.94
N PRO A 75 1.04 -5.38 -32.75
CA PRO A 75 1.71 -4.79 -31.60
C PRO A 75 2.51 -5.79 -30.74
N TYR A 76 3.55 -5.31 -30.06
CA TYR A 76 4.45 -6.08 -29.20
C TYR A 76 4.22 -5.83 -27.70
N ILE A 77 4.57 -6.82 -26.88
CA ILE A 77 4.70 -6.73 -25.42
C ILE A 77 6.13 -7.15 -25.05
N PRO A 78 7.04 -6.19 -24.81
CA PRO A 78 8.37 -6.48 -24.31
C PRO A 78 8.30 -7.04 -22.88
N ILE A 79 9.19 -7.98 -22.59
CA ILE A 79 9.45 -8.51 -21.26
C ILE A 79 10.80 -7.95 -20.86
N LEU A 80 10.81 -7.00 -19.93
CA LEU A 80 12.02 -6.29 -19.50
C LEU A 80 12.39 -6.64 -18.06
N PRO A 81 13.68 -6.81 -17.76
CA PRO A 81 14.15 -6.73 -16.40
C PRO A 81 14.01 -5.29 -15.87
N PHE A 82 13.78 -5.15 -14.57
CA PHE A 82 13.64 -3.83 -13.93
C PHE A 82 14.80 -2.86 -14.18
N LYS A 83 16.02 -3.39 -14.35
CA LYS A 83 17.22 -2.58 -14.64
C LYS A 83 17.11 -1.77 -15.94
N LEU A 84 16.35 -2.26 -16.92
CA LEU A 84 16.14 -1.57 -18.20
C LEU A 84 14.93 -0.62 -18.16
N PHE A 85 14.15 -0.63 -17.08
CA PHE A 85 12.98 0.23 -16.96
C PHE A 85 13.37 1.63 -16.46
N ASN A 86 13.66 2.51 -17.41
CA ASN A 86 14.01 3.91 -17.18
C ASN A 86 13.23 4.86 -18.12
N HIS A 87 13.42 6.17 -17.95
CA HIS A 87 12.77 7.20 -18.78
C HIS A 87 13.04 7.05 -20.26
N ALA A 88 14.29 6.81 -20.67
CA ALA A 88 14.66 6.70 -22.07
C ALA A 88 13.97 5.50 -22.72
N ALA A 89 13.96 4.34 -22.06
CA ALA A 89 13.26 3.16 -22.52
C ALA A 89 11.75 3.39 -22.60
N LEU A 90 11.14 4.06 -21.60
CA LEU A 90 9.70 4.36 -21.61
C LEU A 90 9.32 5.28 -22.78
N HIS A 91 10.07 6.37 -23.00
CA HIS A 91 9.84 7.28 -24.12
C HIS A 91 10.00 6.58 -25.47
N LEU A 92 11.05 5.77 -25.62
CA LEU A 92 11.27 4.96 -26.82
C LEU A 92 10.06 4.05 -27.11
N MET A 93 9.50 3.40 -26.10
CA MET A 93 8.32 2.54 -26.23
C MET A 93 7.07 3.34 -26.64
N ILE A 94 6.82 4.50 -26.00
CA ILE A 94 5.66 5.35 -26.27
C ILE A 94 5.72 5.92 -27.69
N ASP A 95 6.85 6.49 -28.09
CA ASP A 95 7.02 7.17 -29.38
C ASP A 95 6.93 6.20 -30.57
N SER A 96 7.29 4.93 -30.36
CA SER A 96 7.24 3.90 -31.41
C SER A 96 5.83 3.59 -31.91
N ASN A 97 4.79 3.77 -31.09
CA ASN A 97 3.42 3.27 -31.32
C ASN A 97 3.31 1.76 -31.66
N LYS A 98 4.38 0.97 -31.48
CA LYS A 98 4.41 -0.47 -31.75
C LYS A 98 4.16 -1.32 -30.49
N ILE A 99 4.21 -0.71 -29.31
CA ILE A 99 4.06 -1.39 -28.02
C ILE A 99 2.61 -1.28 -27.53
N SER A 100 2.03 -2.42 -27.14
CA SER A 100 0.67 -2.50 -26.58
C SER A 100 0.62 -2.73 -25.07
N GLY A 101 1.76 -2.95 -24.43
CA GLY A 101 1.88 -3.22 -23.00
C GLY A 101 3.26 -3.73 -22.64
N LEU A 102 3.54 -3.87 -21.36
CA LEU A 102 4.88 -4.18 -20.85
C LEU A 102 4.77 -5.17 -19.68
N ILE A 103 5.68 -6.14 -19.63
CA ILE A 103 5.92 -6.94 -18.44
C ILE A 103 7.30 -6.63 -17.88
N LEU A 104 7.34 -6.38 -16.58
CA LEU A 104 8.56 -6.26 -15.79
C LEU A 104 8.77 -7.52 -14.97
N HIS A 105 10.02 -7.95 -14.84
CA HIS A 105 10.41 -9.02 -13.93
C HIS A 105 11.66 -8.66 -13.16
N THR A 106 11.85 -9.33 -12.02
CA THR A 106 13.10 -9.26 -11.27
C THR A 106 14.22 -9.94 -12.04
N ASN A 107 15.43 -9.39 -11.98
CA ASN A 107 16.60 -10.18 -12.36
C ASN A 107 16.72 -11.36 -11.39
N ASN A 108 17.19 -12.51 -11.87
CA ASN A 108 17.71 -13.58 -11.00
C ASN A 108 19.01 -13.15 -10.26
N GLU A 109 19.41 -11.88 -10.38
CA GLU A 109 20.58 -11.33 -9.72
C GLU A 109 20.23 -10.96 -8.26
N PRO A 110 21.14 -11.19 -7.30
CA PRO A 110 20.96 -10.76 -5.92
C PRO A 110 20.62 -9.26 -5.85
N VAL A 111 19.81 -8.87 -4.86
CA VAL A 111 19.48 -7.45 -4.58
C VAL A 111 20.74 -6.59 -4.47
N ASP A 112 21.86 -7.18 -4.03
CA ASP A 112 23.19 -6.57 -3.95
C ASP A 112 23.72 -6.01 -5.29
N VAL A 113 23.18 -6.46 -6.43
CA VAL A 113 23.51 -5.96 -7.78
C VAL A 113 22.70 -4.72 -8.14
N ILE A 114 21.47 -4.60 -7.64
CA ILE A 114 20.59 -3.43 -7.87
C ILE A 114 20.96 -2.36 -6.83
N LYS A 115 21.74 -1.36 -7.25
CA LYS A 115 22.22 -0.31 -6.33
C LYS A 115 21.13 0.65 -5.84
N ASN A 116 20.13 0.91 -6.68
CA ASN A 116 19.00 1.80 -6.40
C ASN A 116 17.83 1.44 -7.31
N PHE A 117 16.60 1.64 -6.83
CA PHE A 117 15.40 1.50 -7.64
C PHE A 117 14.21 2.20 -6.96
N THR A 118 13.91 3.41 -7.41
CA THR A 118 12.81 4.23 -6.90
C THR A 118 12.15 5.01 -8.04
N HIS A 119 10.83 4.91 -8.12
CA HIS A 119 10.01 5.62 -9.11
C HIS A 119 9.40 6.91 -8.58
N GLU A 120 9.62 7.19 -7.31
CA GLU A 120 9.24 8.41 -6.65
C GLU A 120 10.01 9.62 -7.21
N ASN A 121 9.51 10.82 -6.96
CA ASN A 121 10.22 12.05 -7.30
C ASN A 121 11.49 12.22 -6.46
N GLN A 122 12.40 13.06 -6.96
CA GLN A 122 13.61 13.43 -6.20
C GLN A 122 13.28 14.24 -4.94
N CYS A 123 12.20 15.02 -5.00
CA CYS A 123 11.57 15.68 -3.87
C CYS A 123 10.15 15.12 -3.71
N PRO A 124 9.91 14.17 -2.80
CA PRO A 124 8.55 13.67 -2.52
C PRO A 124 7.61 14.80 -2.05
N ASN A 125 6.32 14.70 -2.41
CA ASN A 125 5.26 15.67 -2.08
C ASN A 125 5.60 17.15 -2.34
N PRO A 126 6.18 17.51 -3.51
CA PRO A 126 6.81 18.81 -3.71
C PRO A 126 5.82 19.99 -3.56
N TYR A 127 4.55 19.80 -3.92
CA TYR A 127 3.52 20.85 -3.81
C TYR A 127 2.96 20.99 -2.38
N SER A 128 2.97 19.90 -1.61
CA SER A 128 2.46 19.88 -0.25
C SER A 128 3.53 20.12 0.82
N SER A 129 4.81 20.06 0.47
CA SER A 129 5.93 20.49 1.33
C SER A 129 6.08 22.01 1.38
N ILE A 130 6.82 22.51 2.38
CA ILE A 130 7.14 23.94 2.53
C ILE A 130 8.23 24.31 1.53
N ASP A 131 8.12 25.49 0.91
CA ASP A 131 9.09 25.94 -0.08
C ASP A 131 10.51 26.01 0.51
N GLY A 132 11.48 25.53 -0.27
CA GLY A 132 12.90 25.59 0.09
C GLY A 132 13.39 24.46 1.01
N THR A 133 12.54 23.53 1.45
CA THR A 133 12.98 22.35 2.22
C THR A 133 13.55 21.23 1.33
N CYS A 134 13.29 21.27 0.03
CA CYS A 134 13.98 20.47 -0.98
C CYS A 134 14.58 21.42 -2.02
N LYS A 135 15.90 21.38 -2.20
CA LYS A 135 16.63 22.28 -3.12
C LYS A 135 17.32 21.45 -4.19
N LYS A 136 17.63 22.07 -5.35
CA LYS A 136 18.34 21.38 -6.44
C LYS A 136 19.71 20.84 -6.00
N GLU A 137 20.41 21.55 -5.11
CA GLU A 137 21.70 21.08 -4.57
C GLU A 137 21.56 20.05 -3.43
N SER A 138 20.36 19.84 -2.89
CA SER A 138 20.09 18.95 -1.76
C SER A 138 18.69 18.34 -1.90
N VAL A 139 18.58 17.34 -2.78
CA VAL A 139 17.36 16.55 -2.97
C VAL A 139 17.32 15.37 -2.01
N TRP A 140 16.14 15.08 -1.47
CA TRP A 140 15.97 14.01 -0.49
C TRP A 140 16.12 12.62 -1.10
N ASN A 141 15.61 12.41 -2.31
CA ASN A 141 15.67 11.12 -3.01
C ASN A 141 16.44 11.23 -4.34
N PRO A 142 17.77 11.33 -4.34
CA PRO A 142 18.54 11.64 -5.55
C PRO A 142 18.34 10.65 -6.71
N TRP A 143 18.03 9.40 -6.40
CA TRP A 143 17.77 8.34 -7.40
C TRP A 143 16.33 8.27 -7.88
N GLY A 144 15.44 9.12 -7.34
CA GLY A 144 14.03 9.18 -7.72
C GLY A 144 13.87 9.49 -9.21
N THR A 145 13.30 8.55 -9.96
CA THR A 145 13.06 8.76 -11.39
C THR A 145 11.81 9.60 -11.66
N GLY A 146 10.81 9.62 -10.77
CA GLY A 146 9.52 10.29 -11.01
C GLY A 146 8.58 9.54 -11.97
N LEU A 147 8.94 8.33 -12.41
CA LEU A 147 8.11 7.47 -13.25
C LEU A 147 6.75 7.11 -12.61
N LEU A 148 6.65 7.18 -11.28
CA LEU A 148 5.39 6.98 -10.55
C LEU A 148 4.29 7.95 -11.02
N TYR A 149 4.68 9.15 -11.45
CA TYR A 149 3.77 10.25 -11.83
C TYR A 149 3.62 10.43 -13.34
N PHE A 150 4.07 9.47 -14.15
CA PHE A 150 3.88 9.49 -15.60
C PHE A 150 2.51 8.92 -15.99
N ASP A 151 1.86 9.51 -16.99
CA ASP A 151 0.70 8.92 -17.66
C ASP A 151 1.18 7.96 -18.75
N ILE A 152 1.03 6.66 -18.51
CA ILE A 152 1.54 5.61 -19.38
C ILE A 152 0.37 5.08 -20.23
N PRO A 153 0.46 5.14 -21.57
CA PRO A 153 -0.68 4.87 -22.47
C PRO A 153 -0.98 3.37 -22.66
N PHE A 154 -0.20 2.49 -22.05
CA PHE A 154 -0.33 1.04 -22.13
C PHE A 154 -0.18 0.39 -20.75
N PRO A 155 -0.70 -0.83 -20.54
CA PRO A 155 -0.64 -1.49 -19.25
C PRO A 155 0.76 -2.03 -18.97
N ILE A 156 1.19 -1.90 -17.71
CA ILE A 156 2.42 -2.50 -17.19
C ILE A 156 2.04 -3.53 -16.13
N PHE A 157 2.62 -4.72 -16.21
CA PHE A 157 2.50 -5.75 -15.18
C PHE A 157 3.86 -6.14 -14.64
N TYR A 158 3.94 -6.35 -13.34
CA TYR A 158 5.10 -6.94 -12.67
C TYR A 158 4.82 -8.42 -12.37
N VAL A 159 5.68 -9.32 -12.86
CA VAL A 159 5.62 -10.76 -12.59
C VAL A 159 6.71 -11.14 -11.59
N GLU A 160 6.28 -11.68 -10.46
CA GLU A 160 7.18 -11.97 -9.33
C GLU A 160 7.81 -13.37 -9.40
N ARG A 161 7.01 -14.39 -9.77
CA ARG A 161 7.49 -15.78 -9.78
C ARG A 161 8.40 -16.05 -10.96
N THR A 162 9.57 -16.60 -10.67
CA THR A 162 10.54 -17.00 -11.70
C THR A 162 9.99 -18.10 -12.60
N GLU A 163 9.08 -18.96 -12.09
CA GLU A 163 8.41 -19.99 -12.90
C GLU A 163 7.50 -19.38 -13.98
N ASP A 164 6.74 -18.33 -13.63
CA ASP A 164 5.86 -17.63 -14.57
C ASP A 164 6.65 -16.89 -15.65
N VAL A 165 7.78 -16.28 -15.27
CA VAL A 165 8.72 -15.66 -16.22
C VAL A 165 9.37 -16.73 -17.12
N GLY A 166 9.70 -17.89 -16.55
CA GLY A 166 10.21 -19.05 -17.27
C GLY A 166 9.24 -19.54 -18.34
N LEU A 167 7.96 -19.66 -18.01
CA LEU A 167 6.90 -20.03 -18.95
C LEU A 167 6.81 -19.06 -20.14
N ILE A 168 6.82 -17.75 -19.86
CA ILE A 168 6.82 -16.71 -20.90
C ILE A 168 8.06 -16.83 -21.79
N ARG A 169 9.24 -17.05 -21.19
CA ARG A 169 10.51 -17.22 -21.91
C ARG A 169 10.51 -18.47 -22.80
N GLU A 170 10.03 -19.60 -22.30
CA GLU A 170 9.94 -20.85 -23.07
C GLU A 170 9.03 -20.68 -24.29
N CYS A 171 7.88 -20.01 -24.13
CA CYS A 171 6.98 -19.73 -25.23
C CYS A 171 7.60 -18.79 -26.28
N PHE A 172 8.31 -17.75 -25.81
CA PHE A 172 9.05 -16.84 -26.69
C PHE A 172 10.10 -17.58 -27.53
N VAL A 173 10.96 -18.39 -26.89
CA VAL A 173 12.02 -19.15 -27.59
C VAL A 173 11.42 -20.12 -28.61
N LYS A 174 10.31 -20.79 -28.25
CA LYS A 174 9.68 -21.82 -29.09
C LYS A 174 8.98 -21.26 -30.33
N PHE A 175 8.41 -20.06 -30.27
CA PHE A 175 7.55 -19.53 -31.35
C PHE A 175 8.08 -18.24 -32.00
N ASN A 176 8.71 -17.36 -31.22
CA ASN A 176 8.98 -15.97 -31.62
C ASN A 176 10.47 -15.70 -31.88
N ASN A 177 11.40 -16.49 -31.32
CA ASN A 177 12.85 -16.24 -31.46
C ASN A 177 13.46 -16.79 -32.76
N TYR A 178 12.94 -16.34 -33.90
CA TYR A 178 13.42 -16.74 -35.23
C TYR A 178 13.67 -15.48 -36.09
N SER A 179 13.02 -15.35 -37.26
CA SER A 179 13.11 -14.18 -38.13
C SER A 179 12.04 -13.15 -37.78
N TYR A 180 12.46 -11.97 -37.30
CA TYR A 180 11.57 -10.86 -36.94
C TYR A 180 10.78 -10.30 -38.14
N GLN A 181 11.31 -10.47 -39.35
CA GLN A 181 10.67 -10.02 -40.59
C GLN A 181 9.47 -10.90 -40.96
N GLU A 182 9.50 -12.19 -40.61
CA GLU A 182 8.44 -13.17 -40.91
C GLU A 182 7.38 -13.27 -39.82
N HIS A 183 7.44 -12.43 -38.78
CA HIS A 183 6.50 -12.48 -37.67
C HIS A 183 5.04 -12.31 -38.12
N ALA A 184 4.78 -11.48 -39.13
CA ALA A 184 3.43 -11.22 -39.63
C ALA A 184 2.73 -12.48 -40.19
N ASP A 185 3.49 -13.46 -40.68
CA ASP A 185 2.97 -14.63 -41.40
C ASP A 185 2.82 -15.88 -40.52
N ARG A 186 3.34 -15.84 -39.29
CA ARG A 186 3.42 -17.00 -38.39
C ARG A 186 2.43 -16.92 -37.24
N SER A 187 2.16 -18.08 -36.64
CA SER A 187 1.50 -18.14 -35.34
C SER A 187 2.51 -17.84 -34.25
N LEU A 188 2.27 -16.79 -33.47
CA LEU A 188 3.22 -16.27 -32.48
C LEU A 188 2.66 -16.36 -31.08
N CYS A 189 3.55 -16.57 -30.12
CA CYS A 189 3.22 -16.47 -28.71
C CYS A 189 2.92 -15.02 -28.34
N SER A 190 1.76 -14.82 -27.72
CA SER A 190 1.21 -13.50 -27.42
C SER A 190 0.66 -13.45 -25.99
N LEU A 191 0.63 -12.25 -25.43
CA LEU A 191 0.03 -11.96 -24.14
C LEU A 191 -1.18 -11.06 -24.32
N GLU A 192 -2.14 -11.21 -23.41
CA GLU A 192 -3.21 -10.25 -23.18
C GLU A 192 -3.09 -9.71 -21.77
N LEU A 193 -2.95 -8.39 -21.67
CA LEU A 193 -2.87 -7.65 -20.42
C LEU A 193 -4.21 -6.92 -20.22
N ASN A 194 -5.00 -7.36 -19.25
CA ASN A 194 -6.28 -6.77 -18.93
C ASN A 194 -6.15 -5.94 -17.66
N SER A 195 -6.21 -4.62 -17.79
CA SER A 195 -6.19 -3.66 -16.68
C SER A 195 -6.86 -2.35 -17.10
N PHE A 196 -8.10 -2.45 -17.59
CA PHE A 196 -8.85 -1.28 -18.06
C PHE A 196 -9.30 -0.43 -16.88
N MET A 197 -8.82 0.80 -16.85
CA MET A 197 -9.13 1.80 -15.81
C MET A 197 -10.27 2.70 -16.29
N TYR A 198 -11.34 2.81 -15.50
CA TYR A 198 -12.54 3.56 -15.89
C TYR A 198 -12.38 5.08 -15.85
N ALA A 199 -11.51 5.61 -14.99
CA ALA A 199 -11.28 7.04 -14.87
C ALA A 199 -10.41 7.62 -15.98
N THR A 200 -10.58 8.91 -16.23
CA THR A 200 -9.81 9.68 -17.22
C THR A 200 -9.75 11.16 -16.85
N THR A 201 -8.75 11.86 -17.40
CA THR A 201 -8.51 13.31 -17.33
C THR A 201 -7.96 13.78 -15.98
N ASN A 202 -8.82 13.93 -14.97
CA ASN A 202 -8.45 14.45 -13.65
C ASN A 202 -9.51 14.10 -12.59
N SER A 203 -9.16 14.28 -11.31
CA SER A 203 -10.04 14.03 -10.16
C SER A 203 -11.40 14.75 -10.25
N PRO A 204 -11.50 16.07 -10.53
CA PRO A 204 -12.80 16.75 -10.57
C PRO A 204 -13.71 16.22 -11.68
N THR A 205 -13.16 15.94 -12.87
CA THR A 205 -13.94 15.33 -13.96
C THR A 205 -14.43 13.95 -13.58
N CYS A 206 -13.58 13.16 -12.93
CA CYS A 206 -13.90 11.80 -12.56
C CYS A 206 -14.95 11.71 -11.44
N ILE A 207 -14.81 12.52 -10.37
CA ILE A 207 -15.78 12.58 -9.27
C ILE A 207 -17.14 13.08 -9.79
N ARG A 208 -17.15 14.14 -10.60
CA ARG A 208 -18.39 14.65 -11.23
C ARG A 208 -19.11 13.57 -12.05
N ARG A 209 -18.38 12.75 -12.81
CA ARG A 209 -18.97 11.66 -13.59
C ARG A 209 -19.47 10.53 -12.70
N SER A 210 -18.81 10.28 -11.58
CA SER A 210 -19.20 9.25 -10.61
C SER A 210 -20.43 9.65 -9.79
N SER A 211 -20.69 10.94 -9.60
CA SER A 211 -21.86 11.44 -8.88
C SER A 211 -23.14 11.53 -9.72
N ILE A 212 -23.03 11.41 -11.06
CA ILE A 212 -24.20 11.47 -11.94
C ILE A 212 -24.91 10.12 -11.91
N VAL A 213 -26.09 10.08 -11.28
CA VAL A 213 -27.00 8.93 -11.32
C VAL A 213 -27.80 9.00 -12.62
N SER A 214 -27.21 8.56 -13.73
CA SER A 214 -27.90 8.55 -15.03
C SER A 214 -28.66 7.25 -15.31
N ASN A 215 -28.33 6.16 -14.62
CA ASN A 215 -28.84 4.81 -14.88
C ASN A 215 -29.25 4.10 -13.58
N LEU A 216 -30.07 3.05 -13.70
CA LEU A 216 -30.48 2.18 -12.57
C LEU A 216 -29.28 1.53 -11.84
N ASN A 217 -28.18 1.31 -12.55
CA ASN A 217 -26.91 0.84 -12.00
C ASN A 217 -25.83 1.89 -12.30
N PRO A 218 -25.66 2.92 -11.45
CA PRO A 218 -24.66 3.94 -11.67
C PRO A 218 -23.26 3.33 -11.60
N GLN A 219 -22.45 3.58 -12.62
CA GLN A 219 -21.06 3.16 -12.64
C GLN A 219 -20.20 4.22 -11.96
N LYS A 220 -19.50 3.81 -10.90
CA LYS A 220 -18.50 4.64 -10.22
C LYS A 220 -17.19 4.58 -10.99
N PHE A 221 -16.60 5.73 -11.35
CA PHE A 221 -15.39 5.81 -12.19
C PHE A 221 -14.11 5.93 -11.37
N CYS A 222 -14.15 6.57 -10.21
CA CYS A 222 -13.03 6.67 -9.28
C CYS A 222 -13.50 6.86 -7.84
N ASP A 223 -12.53 6.71 -6.95
CA ASP A 223 -12.66 6.91 -5.52
C ASP A 223 -11.58 7.86 -4.98
N PRO A 224 -11.89 8.71 -3.98
CA PRO A 224 -10.87 9.43 -3.23
C PRO A 224 -9.88 8.45 -2.60
N LEU A 225 -8.58 8.75 -2.74
CA LEU A 225 -7.56 8.05 -1.96
C LEU A 225 -7.76 8.38 -0.48
N GLY A 226 -7.69 7.35 0.34
CA GLY A 226 -7.78 7.51 1.77
C GLY A 226 -8.30 6.27 2.49
N ASP A 227 -7.93 6.17 3.76
CA ASP A 227 -8.44 5.18 4.70
C ASP A 227 -8.66 5.90 6.04
N SER A 228 -7.94 5.52 7.08
CA SER A 228 -8.05 6.11 8.41
C SER A 228 -6.67 6.26 9.02
N ASN A 229 -6.46 7.39 9.70
CA ASN A 229 -5.34 7.56 10.62
C ASN A 229 -5.64 6.73 11.87
N VAL A 230 -4.60 6.16 12.46
CA VAL A 230 -4.70 5.44 13.73
C VAL A 230 -4.11 6.31 14.82
N TRP A 231 -4.83 6.47 15.92
CA TRP A 231 -4.31 7.23 17.06
C TRP A 231 -4.68 6.59 18.39
N ALA A 232 -3.88 6.87 19.41
CA ALA A 232 -4.16 6.49 20.79
C ALA A 232 -3.54 7.49 21.76
N SER A 233 -4.17 7.69 22.92
CA SER A 233 -3.55 8.41 24.02
C SER A 233 -2.86 7.43 24.98
N LEU A 234 -1.72 7.82 25.55
CA LEU A 234 -1.01 7.02 26.53
C LEU A 234 -1.86 6.74 27.77
N HIS A 235 -2.45 7.80 28.33
CA HIS A 235 -3.43 7.72 29.41
C HIS A 235 -4.79 8.28 28.95
N PRO A 236 -5.91 7.87 29.59
CA PRO A 236 -7.25 8.34 29.24
C PRO A 236 -7.39 9.86 29.17
N LEU A 237 -8.14 10.33 28.16
CA LEU A 237 -8.48 11.75 27.97
C LEU A 237 -9.73 12.18 28.74
N ALA A 238 -10.43 11.24 29.35
CA ALA A 238 -11.62 11.46 30.14
C ALA A 238 -11.60 10.58 31.40
N GLU A 239 -12.25 11.05 32.45
CA GLU A 239 -12.51 10.29 33.67
C GLU A 239 -13.93 9.73 33.66
N GLY A 240 -14.18 8.62 34.35
CA GLY A 240 -15.52 8.01 34.48
C GLY A 240 -15.75 6.85 33.49
N PRO A 241 -16.11 5.65 33.98
CA PRO A 241 -16.22 4.45 33.14
C PRO A 241 -17.52 4.37 32.31
N LYS A 242 -18.52 5.19 32.63
CA LYS A 242 -19.85 5.20 31.98
C LYS A 242 -20.11 6.51 31.26
N LYS A 243 -20.87 6.47 30.15
CA LYS A 243 -21.23 7.64 29.33
C LYS A 243 -21.75 8.83 30.15
N ASN A 244 -22.59 8.58 31.14
CA ASN A 244 -23.22 9.64 31.97
C ASN A 244 -22.28 10.18 33.07
N GLU A 245 -21.19 9.48 33.35
CA GLU A 245 -20.16 9.85 34.33
C GLU A 245 -18.88 10.34 33.63
N THR A 246 -18.83 10.28 32.30
CA THR A 246 -17.62 10.60 31.53
C THR A 246 -17.41 12.10 31.53
N LYS A 247 -16.27 12.55 32.06
CA LYS A 247 -15.87 13.96 32.09
C LYS A 247 -14.55 14.16 31.36
N PRO A 248 -14.45 15.13 30.44
CA PRO A 248 -13.25 15.36 29.66
C PRO A 248 -12.19 16.06 30.52
N ILE A 249 -10.93 15.70 30.32
CA ILE A 249 -9.80 16.35 30.98
C ILE A 249 -9.27 17.45 30.06
N LYS A 250 -9.54 18.71 30.40
CA LYS A 250 -9.22 19.88 29.55
C LYS A 250 -7.90 20.57 29.91
N ASP A 251 -7.28 20.20 31.04
CA ASP A 251 -6.12 20.93 31.60
C ASP A 251 -4.76 20.44 31.07
N TYR A 252 -4.74 19.50 30.12
CA TYR A 252 -3.50 18.87 29.64
C TYR A 252 -3.02 19.47 28.33
N LYS A 253 -1.70 19.56 28.20
CA LYS A 253 -1.01 19.71 26.92
C LYS A 253 -0.53 18.36 26.41
N TYR A 254 -0.28 18.26 25.12
CA TYR A 254 0.00 16.99 24.46
C TYR A 254 1.37 16.96 23.79
N ILE A 255 2.11 15.87 24.02
CA ILE A 255 3.28 15.51 23.22
C ILE A 255 2.79 14.53 22.16
N VAL A 256 2.91 14.90 20.89
CA VAL A 256 2.55 14.06 19.76
C VAL A 256 3.76 13.25 19.32
N ILE A 257 3.60 11.93 19.23
CA ILE A 257 4.56 11.03 18.61
C ILE A 257 3.91 10.48 17.34
N ALA A 258 4.48 10.84 16.19
CA ALA A 258 3.94 10.50 14.89
C ALA A 258 4.87 9.56 14.11
N ALA A 259 4.28 8.71 13.29
CA ALA A 259 4.99 8.03 12.21
C ALA A 259 4.05 7.84 11.02
N ARG A 260 4.63 7.66 9.83
CA ARG A 260 3.88 7.29 8.64
C ARG A 260 3.40 5.83 8.72
N LEU A 261 2.21 5.55 8.19
CA LEU A 261 1.62 4.21 8.09
C LEU A 261 1.68 3.64 6.66
N ASP A 262 1.74 4.50 5.64
CA ASP A 262 1.66 4.11 4.23
C ASP A 262 2.97 4.15 3.45
N THR A 263 2.99 3.45 2.33
CA THR A 263 3.94 3.62 1.23
C THR A 263 3.21 3.49 -0.10
N THR A 264 3.94 3.63 -1.21
CA THR A 264 3.41 3.48 -2.56
C THR A 264 4.41 2.77 -3.45
N SER A 265 3.94 2.29 -4.60
CA SER A 265 4.77 1.98 -5.74
C SER A 265 3.95 2.12 -7.05
N LEU A 266 4.53 1.74 -8.18
CA LEU A 266 3.78 1.57 -9.43
C LEU A 266 2.79 0.39 -9.38
N PHE A 267 3.02 -0.56 -8.48
CA PHE A 267 2.26 -1.79 -8.33
C PHE A 267 1.58 -1.85 -6.95
N GLU A 268 0.51 -2.63 -6.83
CA GLU A 268 -0.27 -2.74 -5.59
C GLU A 268 0.56 -3.30 -4.42
N LYS A 269 1.43 -4.27 -4.69
CA LYS A 269 2.30 -4.88 -3.68
C LYS A 269 3.35 -3.88 -3.19
N THR A 270 3.23 -3.49 -1.91
CA THR A 270 4.10 -2.52 -1.26
C THR A 270 4.46 -3.00 0.15
N SER A 271 5.75 -3.08 0.48
CA SER A 271 6.21 -3.47 1.82
C SER A 271 6.69 -2.25 2.61
N GLY A 272 7.63 -1.48 2.07
CA GLY A 272 8.14 -0.28 2.73
C GLY A 272 8.90 -0.58 4.02
N ALA A 273 9.94 -1.43 3.92
CA ALA A 273 10.71 -1.89 5.06
C ALA A 273 11.42 -0.76 5.81
N SER A 274 12.29 -0.02 5.12
CA SER A 274 12.95 1.14 5.70
C SER A 274 11.92 2.25 5.97
N SER A 275 10.93 2.42 5.11
CA SER A 275 9.81 3.33 5.35
C SER A 275 8.50 2.80 4.75
N PRO A 276 7.43 2.64 5.55
CA PRO A 276 7.23 3.15 6.92
C PRO A 276 7.55 2.17 8.05
N ILE A 277 7.83 0.90 7.80
CA ILE A 277 7.78 -0.16 8.83
C ILE A 277 8.71 0.12 10.02
N THR A 278 9.95 0.56 9.79
CA THR A 278 10.85 0.91 10.92
C THR A 278 10.27 2.00 11.83
N GLY A 279 9.57 2.99 11.27
CA GLY A 279 8.87 4.04 12.02
C GLY A 279 7.67 3.50 12.80
N ILE A 280 6.85 2.65 12.18
CA ILE A 280 5.70 1.99 12.81
C ILE A 280 6.18 1.16 14.02
N VAL A 281 7.17 0.29 13.83
CA VAL A 281 7.68 -0.59 14.89
C VAL A 281 8.28 0.21 16.04
N THR A 282 9.01 1.29 15.74
CA THR A 282 9.59 2.16 16.76
C THR A 282 8.48 2.85 17.56
N LEU A 283 7.45 3.39 16.90
CA LEU A 283 6.32 4.04 17.57
C LEU A 283 5.52 3.07 18.43
N LEU A 284 5.22 1.87 17.94
CA LEU A 284 4.51 0.83 18.70
C LEU A 284 5.32 0.38 19.92
N SER A 285 6.63 0.15 19.74
CA SER A 285 7.53 -0.23 20.83
C SER A 285 7.65 0.89 21.87
N LEU A 286 7.68 2.15 21.42
CA LEU A 286 7.69 3.34 22.26
C LEU A 286 6.39 3.48 23.05
N ALA A 287 5.24 3.19 22.44
CA ALA A 287 3.94 3.20 23.11
C ALA A 287 3.91 2.18 24.26
N LYS A 288 4.41 0.96 24.03
CA LYS A 288 4.52 -0.05 25.09
C LYS A 288 5.47 0.39 26.21
N TYR A 289 6.65 0.90 25.83
CA TYR A 289 7.67 1.34 26.78
C TYR A 289 7.18 2.50 27.66
N LEU A 290 6.51 3.50 27.07
CA LEU A 290 5.95 4.63 27.80
C LEU A 290 4.80 4.20 28.72
N ASN A 291 3.97 3.23 28.31
CA ASN A 291 2.90 2.71 29.18
C ASN A 291 3.46 1.98 30.41
N ASP A 292 4.64 1.35 30.28
CA ASP A 292 5.32 0.68 31.39
C ASP A 292 6.09 1.64 32.31
N THR A 293 6.46 2.84 31.82
CA THR A 293 7.35 3.77 32.53
C THR A 293 6.64 5.01 33.07
N VAL A 294 5.75 5.62 32.29
CA VAL A 294 5.01 6.85 32.64
C VAL A 294 3.69 6.46 33.31
N ARG A 295 3.56 6.76 34.60
CA ARG A 295 2.34 6.50 35.36
C ARG A 295 1.31 7.61 35.16
N LEU A 296 0.05 7.31 35.49
CA LEU A 296 -1.02 8.31 35.44
C LEU A 296 -0.75 9.51 36.36
N GLU A 297 -0.07 9.27 37.49
CA GLU A 297 0.34 10.30 38.45
C GLU A 297 1.34 11.28 37.84
N ASP A 298 2.28 10.78 37.03
CA ASP A 298 3.29 11.59 36.34
C ASP A 298 2.62 12.55 35.34
N VAL A 299 1.65 12.05 34.56
CA VAL A 299 0.86 12.86 33.62
C VAL A 299 0.02 13.91 34.35
N LYS A 300 -0.60 13.53 35.49
CA LYS A 300 -1.39 14.46 36.32
C LYS A 300 -0.52 15.57 36.91
N ALA A 301 0.66 15.23 37.41
CA ALA A 301 1.60 16.19 37.99
C ALA A 301 2.20 17.14 36.93
N GLY A 302 2.65 16.58 35.79
CA GLY A 302 3.23 17.35 34.69
C GLY A 302 2.20 18.12 33.84
N LYS A 303 0.91 17.77 33.94
CA LYS A 303 -0.18 18.24 33.06
C LYS A 303 0.14 18.05 31.57
N LYS A 304 0.88 16.99 31.25
CA LYS A 304 1.28 16.62 29.88
C LYS A 304 0.96 15.16 29.62
N ASN A 305 0.18 14.89 28.59
CA ASN A 305 -0.12 13.53 28.13
C ASN A 305 0.50 13.28 26.75
N VAL A 306 0.59 12.03 26.34
CA VAL A 306 1.18 11.64 25.06
C VAL A 306 0.09 11.14 24.11
N LEU A 307 0.13 11.61 22.87
CA LEU A 307 -0.71 11.13 21.77
C LEU A 307 0.16 10.45 20.73
N PHE A 308 -0.17 9.21 20.38
CA PHE A 308 0.46 8.47 19.31
C PHE A 308 -0.38 8.59 18.05
N PHE A 309 0.26 8.89 16.91
CA PHE A 309 -0.38 8.97 15.61
C PHE A 309 0.37 8.15 14.57
N LEU A 310 -0.38 7.37 13.81
CA LEU A 310 0.07 6.70 12.61
C LEU A 310 -0.73 7.27 11.45
N PHE A 311 -0.08 8.13 10.66
CA PHE A 311 -0.70 8.86 9.57
C PHE A 311 -0.76 8.02 8.31
N ASN A 312 -1.94 7.90 7.71
CA ASN A 312 -2.15 7.15 6.49
C ASN A 312 -2.35 8.11 5.30
N GLY A 313 -1.85 7.74 4.12
CA GLY A 313 -1.88 8.58 2.92
C GLY A 313 -0.88 9.73 2.91
N GLU A 314 0.20 9.65 3.70
CA GLU A 314 1.24 10.68 3.71
C GLU A 314 2.02 10.74 2.40
N THR A 315 2.10 9.62 1.67
CA THR A 315 2.79 9.53 0.37
C THR A 315 2.07 10.29 -0.74
N TYR A 316 0.81 10.66 -0.55
CA TYR A 316 -0.02 11.36 -1.53
C TYR A 316 -0.35 12.77 -1.08
N ASP A 317 0.67 13.61 -0.94
CA ASP A 317 0.50 15.01 -0.54
C ASP A 317 -0.09 15.17 0.88
N TYR A 318 0.33 14.31 1.82
CA TYR A 318 0.02 14.41 3.26
C TYR A 318 -1.47 14.30 3.61
N ILE A 319 -2.22 13.39 2.97
CA ILE A 319 -3.68 13.26 3.15
C ILE A 319 -4.07 13.13 4.63
N GLY A 320 -3.40 12.23 5.35
CA GLY A 320 -3.72 11.89 6.73
C GLY A 320 -3.50 13.04 7.68
N SER A 321 -2.32 13.64 7.66
CA SER A 321 -1.96 14.76 8.52
C SER A 321 -2.73 16.03 8.16
N GLN A 322 -2.99 16.30 6.87
CA GLN A 322 -3.86 17.41 6.43
C GLN A 322 -5.27 17.25 6.99
N ARG A 323 -5.83 16.04 6.91
CA ARG A 323 -7.16 15.80 7.45
C ARG A 323 -7.21 15.95 8.96
N MET A 324 -6.20 15.46 9.68
CA MET A 324 -6.11 15.66 11.13
C MET A 324 -6.06 17.14 11.49
N LEU A 325 -5.18 17.93 10.87
CA LEU A 325 -5.09 19.36 11.15
C LEU A 325 -6.41 20.08 10.85
N TYR A 326 -7.06 19.74 9.74
CA TYR A 326 -8.37 20.28 9.40
C TYR A 326 -9.41 19.95 10.48
N ASP A 327 -9.45 18.71 10.97
CA ASP A 327 -10.39 18.32 12.02
C ASP A 327 -10.06 19.02 13.35
N MET A 328 -8.79 19.21 13.71
CA MET A 328 -8.37 19.97 14.89
C MET A 328 -8.80 21.45 14.83
N LEU A 329 -8.57 22.12 13.70
CA LEU A 329 -8.92 23.53 13.51
C LEU A 329 -10.45 23.76 13.57
N ASN A 330 -11.24 22.77 13.14
CA ASN A 330 -12.70 22.82 13.21
C ASN A 330 -13.28 22.29 14.54
N GLY A 331 -12.44 21.92 15.50
CA GLY A 331 -12.87 21.34 16.77
C GLY A 331 -13.52 19.96 16.66
N ASN A 332 -13.27 19.23 15.56
CA ASN A 332 -13.82 17.91 15.28
C ASN A 332 -12.88 16.76 15.69
N PHE A 333 -11.77 17.06 16.36
CA PHE A 333 -10.84 16.08 16.90
C PHE A 333 -10.83 16.14 18.44
N PRO A 334 -10.88 15.00 19.16
CA PRO A 334 -10.88 13.62 18.67
C PRO A 334 -12.21 13.06 18.17
N ILE A 335 -13.30 13.77 18.43
CA ILE A 335 -14.64 13.45 17.92
C ILE A 335 -15.29 14.71 17.35
N PRO A 336 -16.15 14.58 16.32
CA PRO A 336 -16.89 15.72 15.79
C PRO A 336 -17.73 16.38 16.87
N ASN A 337 -17.77 17.71 16.88
CA ASN A 337 -18.65 18.49 17.75
C ASN A 337 -20.11 18.29 17.34
N ALA A 338 -20.72 17.16 17.71
CA ALA A 338 -22.16 17.04 17.76
C ALA A 338 -22.65 17.75 19.03
N ASN A 339 -23.80 18.41 18.97
CA ASN A 339 -24.41 19.24 20.00
C ASN A 339 -24.66 18.56 21.38
N ASP A 340 -24.12 17.37 21.66
CA ASP A 340 -24.49 16.58 22.84
C ASP A 340 -23.42 15.59 23.37
N THR A 341 -22.12 15.83 23.15
CA THR A 341 -21.09 14.98 23.80
C THR A 341 -19.85 15.73 24.29
N ASP A 342 -19.91 16.35 25.47
CA ASP A 342 -18.74 16.75 26.29
C ASP A 342 -18.05 15.49 26.87
N ILE A 343 -17.77 14.49 26.02
CA ILE A 343 -17.22 13.17 26.41
C ILE A 343 -15.70 13.18 26.36
N LEU A 344 -15.13 13.88 25.38
CA LEU A 344 -13.68 14.03 25.18
C LEU A 344 -13.33 15.51 25.05
N PRO A 345 -12.12 15.93 25.47
CA PRO A 345 -11.67 17.30 25.24
C PRO A 345 -11.51 17.52 23.72
N ALA A 346 -11.93 18.68 23.22
CA ALA A 346 -11.53 19.13 21.90
C ALA A 346 -10.03 19.46 21.96
N ILE A 347 -9.25 18.91 21.03
CA ILE A 347 -7.79 19.10 21.00
C ILE A 347 -7.44 19.88 19.74
N GLY A 348 -6.98 21.12 19.91
CA GLY A 348 -6.49 21.99 18.84
C GLY A 348 -4.98 21.87 18.62
N PRO A 349 -4.44 22.43 17.53
CA PRO A 349 -2.99 22.51 17.32
C PRO A 349 -2.25 23.27 18.44
N GLU A 350 -2.91 24.22 19.10
CA GLU A 350 -2.40 24.99 20.25
C GLU A 350 -2.26 24.18 21.54
N ASP A 351 -2.86 22.99 21.60
CA ASP A 351 -2.71 22.06 22.73
C ASP A 351 -1.52 21.12 22.58
N ILE A 352 -0.89 21.12 21.41
CA ILE A 352 0.32 20.36 21.14
C ILE A 352 1.53 21.17 21.62
N ASP A 353 2.18 20.68 22.68
CA ASP A 353 3.39 21.30 23.26
C ASP A 353 4.66 20.89 22.49
N LEU A 354 4.69 19.66 21.98
CA LEU A 354 5.80 19.12 21.20
C LEU A 354 5.30 18.06 20.21
N PHE A 355 5.75 18.15 18.96
CA PHE A 355 5.49 17.14 17.92
C PHE A 355 6.79 16.45 17.51
N VAL A 356 6.86 15.13 17.68
CA VAL A 356 8.02 14.30 17.33
C VAL A 356 7.59 13.29 16.29
N GLU A 357 8.14 13.40 15.08
CA GLU A 357 7.90 12.43 14.01
C GLU A 357 9.10 11.49 13.85
N ILE A 358 8.82 10.20 13.71
CA ILE A 358 9.82 9.16 13.50
C ILE A 358 9.73 8.71 12.04
N SER A 359 10.82 8.88 11.29
CA SER A 359 10.82 8.61 9.84
C SER A 359 12.14 7.97 9.39
N GLN A 360 12.06 6.86 8.66
CA GLN A 360 13.20 6.15 8.04
C GLN A 360 14.34 5.84 9.02
N LEU A 361 14.28 4.67 9.64
CA LEU A 361 15.27 4.21 10.61
C LEU A 361 15.94 2.90 10.16
N GLY A 362 16.15 2.75 8.85
CA GLY A 362 16.68 1.52 8.24
C GLY A 362 18.21 1.41 8.29
N ASN A 363 18.92 2.53 8.45
CA ASN A 363 20.38 2.57 8.44
C ASN A 363 21.01 2.43 9.84
N ILE A 364 21.42 1.20 10.19
CA ILE A 364 21.91 0.82 11.53
C ILE A 364 23.26 1.48 11.90
N ASN A 365 24.11 1.74 10.90
CA ASN A 365 25.53 2.07 11.11
C ASN A 365 25.82 3.57 11.22
N GLN A 366 24.79 4.40 11.36
CA GLN A 366 24.94 5.86 11.34
C GLN A 366 24.31 6.54 12.56
N LYS A 367 24.69 7.80 12.73
CA LYS A 367 24.04 8.69 13.67
C LYS A 367 22.60 8.92 13.24
N LEU A 368 21.72 9.18 14.21
CA LEU A 368 20.40 9.71 13.92
C LEU A 368 20.46 11.23 13.84
N TYR A 369 19.62 11.79 12.97
CA TYR A 369 19.54 13.22 12.72
C TYR A 369 18.20 13.75 13.20
N VAL A 370 18.23 14.91 13.85
CA VAL A 370 17.04 15.59 14.36
C VAL A 370 16.83 16.86 13.54
N HIS A 371 15.85 16.82 12.65
CA HIS A 371 15.51 17.90 11.73
C HIS A 371 14.40 18.78 12.31
N TYR A 372 14.59 20.10 12.25
CA TYR A 372 13.57 21.06 12.67
C TYR A 372 13.78 22.41 11.96
N LEU A 373 12.68 23.10 11.69
CA LEU A 373 12.69 24.46 11.13
C LEU A 373 12.59 25.55 12.21
N ASN A 374 11.91 25.25 13.32
CA ASN A 374 11.68 26.17 14.42
C ASN A 374 12.61 25.85 15.59
N ASP A 375 13.51 26.76 15.93
CA ASP A 375 14.46 26.66 17.03
C ASP A 375 13.90 27.21 18.36
N GLY A 376 12.59 27.13 18.55
CA GLY A 376 11.92 27.47 19.79
C GLY A 376 12.50 26.74 21.01
N LYS A 377 12.36 27.36 22.19
CA LYS A 377 12.93 26.86 23.45
C LYS A 377 12.54 25.40 23.76
N VAL A 378 11.31 24.99 23.44
CA VAL A 378 10.82 23.62 23.68
C VAL A 378 11.59 22.61 22.81
N VAL A 379 11.69 22.86 21.51
CA VAL A 379 12.40 22.00 20.55
C VAL A 379 13.89 21.88 20.92
N ASN A 380 14.57 23.01 21.13
CA ASN A 380 15.99 23.00 21.53
C ASN A 380 16.22 22.27 22.86
N ASN A 381 15.34 22.44 23.84
CA ASN A 381 15.43 21.72 25.10
C ASN A 381 15.25 20.21 24.93
N PHE A 382 14.38 19.75 24.02
CA PHE A 382 14.19 18.33 23.75
C PHE A 382 15.34 17.74 22.95
N VAL A 383 15.86 18.45 21.95
CA VAL A 383 17.07 18.08 21.20
C VAL A 383 18.27 17.92 22.14
N ASN A 384 18.42 18.80 23.13
CA ASN A 384 19.46 18.69 24.15
C ASN A 384 19.28 17.42 25.04
N LYS A 385 18.04 17.02 25.34
CA LYS A 385 17.78 15.77 26.09
C LYS A 385 18.16 14.54 25.26
N LEU A 386 17.82 14.52 23.97
CA LEU A 386 18.17 13.44 23.05
C LEU A 386 19.69 13.29 22.90
N THR A 387 20.39 14.41 22.69
CA THR A 387 21.84 14.43 22.52
C THR A 387 22.60 14.08 23.80
N ASN A 388 22.10 14.46 24.98
CA ASN A 388 22.69 14.03 26.26
C ASN A 388 22.47 12.55 26.58
N THR A 389 21.38 11.96 26.09
CA THR A 389 21.00 10.55 26.31
C THR A 389 21.51 9.64 25.18
N SER A 390 22.40 10.13 24.31
CA SER A 390 22.71 9.54 22.99
C SER A 390 23.64 8.31 22.99
N SER A 391 23.66 7.51 24.05
CA SER A 391 24.44 6.28 24.12
C SER A 391 23.51 5.08 24.18
N PRO A 392 23.63 4.09 23.28
CA PRO A 392 24.73 3.86 22.33
C PRO A 392 24.56 4.52 20.94
N VAL A 393 23.40 5.11 20.63
CA VAL A 393 23.12 5.69 19.30
C VAL A 393 23.23 7.22 19.35
N PRO A 394 24.24 7.83 18.69
CA PRO A 394 24.42 9.28 18.70
C PRO A 394 23.33 10.01 17.92
N PHE A 395 22.88 11.15 18.45
CA PHE A 395 21.94 12.07 17.79
C PHE A 395 22.68 13.35 17.38
N GLU A 396 22.39 13.86 16.18
CA GLU A 396 22.95 15.10 15.65
C GLU A 396 21.81 16.06 15.27
N ALA A 397 21.85 17.29 15.78
CA ALA A 397 20.88 18.32 15.43
C ALA A 397 21.13 18.87 14.02
N VAL A 398 20.07 18.98 13.22
CA VAL A 398 20.10 19.51 11.85
C VAL A 398 19.08 20.66 11.74
N PRO A 399 19.41 21.86 12.22
CA PRO A 399 18.51 23.02 12.15
C PRO A 399 18.29 23.47 10.70
N ASN A 400 17.18 24.17 10.45
CA ASN A 400 16.80 24.68 9.12
C ASN A 400 16.66 23.58 8.05
N SER A 401 16.33 22.37 8.49
CA SER A 401 16.14 21.20 7.63
C SER A 401 14.83 20.53 8.01
N LEU A 402 14.11 20.05 7.00
CA LEU A 402 12.91 19.23 7.21
C LEU A 402 12.73 18.26 6.03
N PRO A 403 12.92 16.95 6.23
CA PRO A 403 12.58 15.97 5.21
C PRO A 403 11.05 15.86 5.03
N PRO A 404 10.59 15.29 3.90
CA PRO A 404 9.18 14.99 3.69
C PRO A 404 8.61 14.16 4.84
N ALA A 405 7.64 14.76 5.55
CA ALA A 405 7.12 14.31 6.83
C ALA A 405 5.76 15.00 7.09
N SER A 406 4.91 14.39 7.90
CA SER A 406 3.60 14.94 8.31
C SER A 406 3.71 16.31 8.97
N LEU A 407 4.85 16.60 9.61
CA LEU A 407 5.15 17.90 10.24
C LEU A 407 5.04 19.10 9.26
N HIS A 408 5.23 18.89 7.95
CA HIS A 408 5.03 19.95 6.94
C HIS A 408 3.64 20.57 7.01
N THR A 409 2.61 19.73 7.20
CA THR A 409 1.22 20.18 7.29
C THR A 409 1.01 21.19 8.42
N PHE A 410 1.55 20.89 9.61
CA PHE A 410 1.40 21.73 10.79
C PHE A 410 2.21 23.03 10.68
N LEU A 411 3.45 22.94 10.18
CA LEU A 411 4.32 24.11 9.99
C LEU A 411 3.84 25.06 8.89
N LYS A 412 3.16 24.55 7.85
CA LYS A 412 2.49 25.41 6.84
C LYS A 412 1.41 26.28 7.46
N ASN A 413 0.67 25.76 8.44
CA ASN A 413 -0.38 26.51 9.13
C ASN A 413 0.20 27.46 10.19
N SER A 414 1.23 27.03 10.93
CA SER A 414 1.91 27.84 11.93
C SER A 414 3.41 27.60 11.90
N SER A 415 4.18 28.60 11.44
CA SER A 415 5.64 28.52 11.38
C SER A 415 6.31 28.37 12.74
N SER A 416 5.63 28.78 13.82
CA SER A 416 6.09 28.64 15.20
C SER A 416 5.67 27.33 15.87
N PHE A 417 5.10 26.38 15.12
CA PHE A 417 4.70 25.08 15.66
C PHE A 417 5.93 24.32 16.20
N PRO A 418 5.89 23.79 17.44
CA PRO A 418 7.04 23.14 18.07
C PRO A 418 7.15 21.68 17.63
N GLY A 419 7.83 21.43 16.50
CA GLY A 419 7.98 20.08 15.97
C GLY A 419 9.37 19.75 15.42
N LEU A 420 9.70 18.46 15.45
CA LEU A 420 10.95 17.88 14.93
C LEU A 420 10.72 16.51 14.29
N VAL A 421 11.62 16.12 13.40
CA VAL A 421 11.66 14.81 12.75
C VAL A 421 12.97 14.11 13.10
N ILE A 422 12.89 12.86 13.56
CA ILE A 422 14.02 11.98 13.82
C ILE A 422 14.17 11.03 12.64
N SER A 423 15.35 11.03 12.00
CA SER A 423 15.63 10.21 10.82
C SER A 423 17.05 9.63 10.81
N ASP A 424 17.29 8.66 9.92
CA ASP A 424 18.60 8.06 9.67
C ASP A 424 19.47 8.78 8.62
N HIS A 425 19.07 9.97 8.16
CA HIS A 425 19.73 10.66 7.07
C HIS A 425 19.84 12.18 7.28
N LYS A 426 20.99 12.76 6.94
CA LYS A 426 21.22 14.21 7.09
C LYS A 426 20.68 15.05 5.93
N THR A 427 20.88 14.60 4.69
CA THR A 427 20.65 15.39 3.48
C THR A 427 19.88 14.63 2.41
N PHE A 428 20.29 13.41 2.08
CA PHE A 428 19.58 12.51 1.17
C PHE A 428 19.32 11.18 1.87
N TYR A 429 18.27 10.48 1.45
CA TYR A 429 17.82 9.22 2.06
C TYR A 429 18.91 8.15 2.01
N SER A 430 19.07 7.46 3.14
CA SER A 430 19.83 6.20 3.21
C SER A 430 19.13 5.08 2.45
N ASN A 431 17.80 5.16 2.30
CA ASN A 431 17.00 4.19 1.57
C ASN A 431 17.05 4.44 0.05
N HIS A 432 17.77 3.58 -0.67
CA HIS A 432 17.89 3.66 -2.13
C HIS A 432 16.68 3.06 -2.89
N PHE A 433 15.73 2.49 -2.16
CA PHE A 433 14.52 1.85 -2.67
C PHE A 433 13.26 2.55 -2.16
N TYR A 434 13.32 3.84 -1.85
CA TYR A 434 12.17 4.57 -1.32
C TYR A 434 10.93 4.43 -2.21
N ASN A 435 9.80 4.02 -1.62
CA ASN A 435 8.51 3.78 -2.31
C ASN A 435 8.64 2.81 -3.50
N SER A 436 9.12 1.60 -3.21
CA SER A 436 9.48 0.61 -4.21
C SER A 436 9.14 -0.82 -3.78
N VAL A 437 9.03 -1.72 -4.75
CA VAL A 437 8.88 -3.17 -4.52
C VAL A 437 10.11 -3.80 -3.87
N TYR A 438 11.28 -3.15 -3.96
CA TYR A 438 12.53 -3.61 -3.36
C TYR A 438 12.76 -3.10 -1.93
N ASP A 439 11.89 -2.23 -1.41
CA ASP A 439 11.95 -1.83 0.01
C ASP A 439 11.33 -2.92 0.90
N ASN A 440 12.06 -4.02 1.03
CA ASN A 440 11.64 -5.23 1.75
C ASN A 440 12.64 -5.61 2.86
N SER A 441 12.43 -6.75 3.53
CA SER A 441 13.30 -7.20 4.65
C SER A 441 14.79 -7.23 4.32
N SER A 442 15.15 -7.52 3.06
CA SER A 442 16.54 -7.59 2.61
C SER A 442 17.20 -6.20 2.60
N ASN A 443 16.45 -5.13 2.31
CA ASN A 443 16.94 -3.75 2.26
C ASN A 443 17.51 -3.28 3.60
N ILE A 444 16.89 -3.69 4.70
CA ILE A 444 17.31 -3.34 6.07
C ILE A 444 18.11 -4.47 6.74
N HIS A 445 18.55 -5.47 5.97
CA HIS A 445 19.26 -6.66 6.44
C HIS A 445 18.57 -7.37 7.62
N PHE A 446 17.23 -7.36 7.63
CA PHE A 446 16.45 -8.02 8.67
C PHE A 446 16.52 -9.54 8.51
N LYS A 447 16.77 -10.22 9.63
CA LYS A 447 16.65 -11.67 9.75
C LYS A 447 15.78 -11.98 10.95
N TYR A 448 14.76 -12.78 10.75
CA TYR A 448 13.90 -13.22 11.85
C TYR A 448 14.56 -14.33 12.67
N TYR A 449 14.52 -14.18 13.99
CA TYR A 449 14.97 -15.19 14.94
C TYR A 449 13.77 -15.67 15.75
N ASN A 450 13.34 -16.92 15.54
CA ASN A 450 12.26 -17.51 16.34
C ASN A 450 12.82 -17.99 17.68
N LEU A 451 12.71 -17.15 18.72
CA LEU A 451 13.38 -17.36 20.00
C LEU A 451 12.40 -17.54 21.16
N THR A 452 12.88 -18.23 22.19
CA THR A 452 12.32 -18.18 23.55
C THR A 452 13.08 -17.14 24.40
N THR A 453 12.57 -16.79 25.58
CA THR A 453 13.16 -15.76 26.46
C THR A 453 14.62 -16.03 26.88
N GLU A 454 15.07 -17.28 26.82
CA GLU A 454 16.42 -17.69 27.24
C GLU A 454 17.48 -17.52 26.14
N GLU A 455 17.07 -17.30 24.89
CA GLU A 455 17.95 -17.33 23.70
C GLU A 455 18.20 -15.94 23.09
N ILE A 456 17.92 -14.87 23.84
CA ILE A 456 18.01 -13.47 23.35
C ILE A 456 19.41 -13.11 22.80
N SER A 457 20.46 -13.77 23.32
CA SER A 457 21.85 -13.56 22.89
C SER A 457 22.13 -14.01 21.45
N VAL A 458 21.22 -14.75 20.81
CA VAL A 458 21.33 -15.19 19.41
C VAL A 458 21.16 -14.02 18.44
N ILE A 459 20.39 -12.99 18.81
CA ILE A 459 20.22 -11.79 17.97
C ILE A 459 21.54 -10.99 17.99
N PRO A 460 22.16 -10.70 16.83
CA PRO A 460 23.40 -9.92 16.76
C PRO A 460 23.21 -8.48 17.29
N LYS A 461 24.18 -7.94 18.03
CA LYS A 461 24.10 -6.59 18.62
C LYS A 461 24.08 -5.46 17.60
N ASP A 462 24.59 -5.74 16.40
CA ASP A 462 24.64 -4.88 15.22
C ASP A 462 23.40 -5.04 14.31
N SER A 463 22.38 -5.77 14.76
CA SER A 463 21.13 -5.95 14.01
C SER A 463 20.17 -4.77 14.12
N ILE A 464 19.24 -4.66 13.16
CA ILE A 464 18.17 -3.65 13.15
C ILE A 464 17.29 -3.75 14.41
N GLN A 465 17.11 -4.95 14.95
CA GLN A 465 16.34 -5.18 16.18
C GLN A 465 16.97 -4.45 17.37
N TYR A 466 18.29 -4.60 17.57
CA TYR A 466 18.99 -3.89 18.65
C TYR A 466 19.02 -2.38 18.41
N PHE A 467 19.17 -1.96 17.15
CA PHE A 467 19.10 -0.55 16.79
C PHE A 467 17.76 0.07 17.19
N ILE A 468 16.64 -0.51 16.73
CA ILE A 468 15.28 -0.04 17.05
C ILE A 468 15.02 -0.08 18.56
N LYS A 469 15.48 -1.11 19.26
CA LYS A 469 15.39 -1.18 20.73
C LYS A 469 16.09 0.01 21.39
N ASN A 470 17.35 0.26 21.05
CA ASN A 470 18.16 1.31 21.68
C ASN A 470 17.59 2.71 21.42
N ILE A 471 17.17 3.00 20.19
CA ILE A 471 16.59 4.31 19.85
C ILE A 471 15.25 4.53 20.57
N THR A 472 14.44 3.47 20.71
CA THR A 472 13.16 3.51 21.42
C THR A 472 13.38 3.85 22.90
N GLU A 473 14.40 3.26 23.53
CA GLU A 473 14.75 3.58 24.92
C GLU A 473 15.23 5.03 25.07
N ILE A 474 16.05 5.54 24.15
CA ILE A 474 16.56 6.92 24.19
C ILE A 474 15.42 7.94 24.03
N ILE A 475 14.56 7.73 23.02
CA ILE A 475 13.40 8.59 22.78
C ILE A 475 12.44 8.51 23.97
N GLY A 476 12.13 7.30 24.47
CA GLY A 476 11.25 7.10 25.60
C GLY A 476 11.74 7.75 26.89
N ARG A 477 13.03 7.64 27.21
CA ARG A 477 13.64 8.32 28.38
C ARG A 477 13.59 9.84 28.23
N SER A 478 13.80 10.36 27.03
CA SER A 478 13.74 11.80 26.75
C SER A 478 12.31 12.34 26.92
N ILE A 479 11.30 11.59 26.48
CA ILE A 479 9.89 11.93 26.66
C ILE A 479 9.47 11.82 28.13
N TYR A 480 9.91 10.78 28.83
CA TYR A 480 9.70 10.66 30.28
C TYR A 480 10.24 11.89 31.03
N GLN A 481 11.45 12.33 30.69
CA GLN A 481 12.07 13.53 31.27
C GLN A 481 11.32 14.82 30.88
N GLU A 482 10.73 14.89 29.67
CA GLU A 482 9.91 16.03 29.25
C GLU A 482 8.58 16.14 30.03
N ILE A 483 8.02 15.01 30.46
CA ILE A 483 6.77 14.96 31.24
C ILE A 483 7.04 15.21 32.72
N THR A 484 8.03 14.53 33.30
CA THR A 484 8.28 14.52 34.75
C THR A 484 9.28 15.59 35.21
N GLY A 485 10.09 16.12 34.30
CA GLY A 485 11.21 17.02 34.61
C GLY A 485 12.45 16.31 35.14
N HIS A 486 12.43 14.99 35.36
CA HIS A 486 13.55 14.22 35.92
C HIS A 486 13.87 12.99 35.06
N GLY A 487 15.12 12.51 35.11
CA GLY A 487 15.53 11.33 34.36
C GLY A 487 14.88 10.05 34.89
N TYR A 488 14.56 9.10 34.01
CA TYR A 488 14.03 7.80 34.41
C TYR A 488 15.10 6.95 35.10
N THR A 489 14.83 6.53 36.34
CA THR A 489 15.74 5.71 37.17
C THR A 489 15.26 4.27 37.37
N GLY A 490 14.17 3.87 36.74
CA GLY A 490 13.63 2.50 36.88
C GLY A 490 14.28 1.47 35.97
N ASP A 491 13.85 0.21 36.12
CA ASP A 491 14.45 -0.94 35.44
C ASP A 491 13.76 -1.35 34.13
N SER A 492 12.60 -0.76 33.80
CA SER A 492 11.89 -1.05 32.54
C SER A 492 12.79 -0.79 31.32
N LYS A 493 12.81 -1.76 30.40
CA LYS A 493 13.58 -1.77 29.15
C LYS A 493 12.66 -2.13 27.99
N VAL A 494 13.08 -1.79 26.77
CA VAL A 494 12.35 -2.22 25.57
C VAL A 494 12.61 -3.71 25.35
N ASP A 495 11.55 -4.48 25.14
CA ASP A 495 11.63 -5.92 24.88
C ASP A 495 12.15 -6.17 23.45
N LEU A 496 13.34 -6.76 23.35
CA LEU A 496 13.97 -7.07 22.07
C LEU A 496 13.23 -8.15 21.29
N ILE A 497 12.64 -9.14 21.97
CA ILE A 497 11.86 -10.20 21.31
C ILE A 497 10.61 -9.58 20.71
N LEU A 498 9.99 -8.63 21.41
CA LEU A 498 8.84 -7.90 20.88
C LEU A 498 9.20 -7.11 19.61
N VAL A 499 10.33 -6.42 19.58
CA VAL A 499 10.80 -5.69 18.38
C VAL A 499 11.04 -6.66 17.21
N ASN A 500 11.68 -7.80 17.48
CA ASN A 500 11.92 -8.85 16.48
C ASN A 500 10.62 -9.42 15.90
N GLU A 501 9.64 -9.73 16.76
CA GLU A 501 8.32 -10.22 16.34
C GLU A 501 7.54 -9.15 15.57
N LEU A 502 7.55 -7.88 16.02
CA LEU A 502 6.90 -6.78 15.31
C LEU A 502 7.45 -6.61 13.89
N LEU A 503 8.77 -6.62 13.71
CA LEU A 503 9.37 -6.56 12.37
C LEU A 503 8.94 -7.75 11.51
N TYR A 504 8.94 -8.96 12.07
CA TYR A 504 8.49 -10.17 11.38
C TYR A 504 7.02 -10.08 10.91
N CYS A 505 6.14 -9.53 11.74
CA CYS A 505 4.72 -9.34 11.42
C CYS A 505 4.46 -8.48 10.17
N TYR A 506 5.27 -7.43 9.98
CA TYR A 506 5.08 -6.49 8.88
C TYR A 506 5.92 -6.83 7.65
N LEU A 507 7.07 -7.50 7.82
CA LEU A 507 8.01 -7.77 6.74
C LEU A 507 7.91 -9.15 6.11
N GLU A 508 7.41 -10.15 6.83
CA GLU A 508 7.45 -11.55 6.38
C GLU A 508 6.08 -12.25 6.51
N ASP A 509 5.55 -12.41 7.73
CA ASP A 509 4.31 -13.17 7.96
C ASP A 509 3.31 -12.41 8.85
N PRO A 510 2.14 -12.01 8.32
CA PRO A 510 1.14 -11.33 9.12
C PRO A 510 0.48 -12.21 10.19
N ASN A 511 0.68 -13.54 10.17
CA ASN A 511 0.17 -14.46 11.19
C ASN A 511 1.11 -14.63 12.39
N CYS A 512 2.06 -13.71 12.57
CA CYS A 512 3.01 -13.65 13.68
C CYS A 512 2.37 -13.63 15.08
N LYS A 513 3.18 -13.81 16.13
CA LYS A 513 2.70 -13.85 17.53
C LYS A 513 1.99 -12.57 17.97
N VAL A 514 2.45 -11.39 17.54
CA VAL A 514 1.84 -10.11 17.93
C VAL A 514 0.44 -9.95 17.32
N HIS A 515 0.27 -10.26 16.03
CA HIS A 515 -1.04 -10.18 15.40
C HIS A 515 -2.01 -11.24 15.94
N GLN A 516 -1.52 -12.46 16.22
CA GLN A 516 -2.32 -13.49 16.91
C GLN A 516 -2.72 -13.07 18.34
N ALA A 517 -1.87 -12.30 19.03
CA ALA A 517 -2.17 -11.79 20.37
C ALA A 517 -3.34 -10.79 20.37
N VAL A 518 -3.46 -9.97 19.32
CA VAL A 518 -4.52 -8.96 19.22
C VAL A 518 -5.75 -9.43 18.45
N HIS A 519 -5.61 -10.42 17.58
CA HIS A 519 -6.69 -11.04 16.83
C HIS A 519 -6.47 -12.56 16.78
N LYS A 520 -7.19 -13.30 17.64
CA LYS A 520 -7.11 -14.76 17.66
C LYS A 520 -7.57 -15.41 16.36
N ASP A 521 -7.00 -16.57 16.06
CA ASP A 521 -7.34 -17.40 14.90
C ASP A 521 -7.17 -16.66 13.56
N LEU A 522 -6.23 -15.70 13.50
CA LEU A 522 -5.91 -14.98 12.27
C LEU A 522 -5.31 -15.97 11.27
N ASN A 523 -5.87 -16.03 10.07
CA ASN A 523 -5.40 -16.89 8.99
C ASN A 523 -5.38 -16.10 7.67
N LEU A 524 -4.30 -15.35 7.49
CA LEU A 524 -4.02 -14.56 6.29
C LEU A 524 -3.00 -15.29 5.40
N PRO A 525 -2.97 -15.00 4.09
CA PRO A 525 -1.89 -15.47 3.22
C PRO A 525 -0.52 -15.09 3.80
N LYS A 526 0.46 -15.99 3.67
CA LYS A 526 1.85 -15.77 4.13
C LYS A 526 2.62 -14.83 3.20
N ILE A 527 2.10 -13.62 3.05
CA ILE A 527 2.65 -12.56 2.22
C ILE A 527 2.54 -11.28 3.05
N PRO A 528 3.57 -10.41 3.05
CA PRO A 528 3.53 -9.14 3.76
C PRO A 528 2.29 -8.33 3.35
N LEU A 529 1.66 -7.69 4.33
CA LEU A 529 0.47 -6.87 4.07
C LEU A 529 0.86 -5.61 3.31
N ALA A 530 0.11 -5.30 2.26
CA ALA A 530 0.30 -4.07 1.51
C ALA A 530 0.00 -2.85 2.41
N LEU A 531 0.92 -1.88 2.41
CA LEU A 531 0.78 -0.61 3.12
C LEU A 531 0.36 0.54 2.20
N TYR A 532 -0.17 0.21 1.03
CA TYR A 532 -0.79 1.20 0.16
C TYR A 532 -2.09 1.73 0.79
N VAL A 533 -2.27 3.05 0.80
CA VAL A 533 -3.42 3.73 1.43
C VAL A 533 -4.77 3.25 0.89
N GLY A 534 -4.83 2.86 -0.39
CA GLY A 534 -6.05 2.42 -1.04
C GLY A 534 -7.13 3.49 -1.14
N VAL A 535 -8.37 3.03 -1.28
CA VAL A 535 -9.55 3.85 -1.52
C VAL A 535 -10.49 3.87 -0.32
N LYS A 536 -11.16 5.02 -0.14
CA LYS A 536 -12.10 5.21 0.96
C LYS A 536 -13.19 4.12 0.96
N GLY A 537 -13.34 3.44 2.08
CA GLY A 537 -14.39 2.45 2.32
C GLY A 537 -13.94 0.99 2.16
N GLN A 538 -12.69 0.73 1.77
CA GLN A 538 -12.09 -0.58 1.90
C GLN A 538 -11.40 -0.74 3.26
N GLU A 539 -11.59 -1.90 3.89
CA GLU A 539 -10.93 -2.21 5.15
C GLU A 539 -9.55 -2.84 4.89
N HIS A 540 -8.50 -2.16 5.35
CA HIS A 540 -7.12 -2.63 5.21
C HIS A 540 -6.66 -3.39 6.46
N ASN A 541 -6.34 -4.67 6.29
CA ASN A 541 -5.87 -5.54 7.38
C ASN A 541 -4.65 -4.98 8.12
N ALA A 542 -3.70 -4.38 7.39
CA ALA A 542 -2.52 -3.76 8.00
C ALA A 542 -2.93 -2.69 9.02
N ARG A 543 -3.76 -1.72 8.60
CA ARG A 543 -4.25 -0.65 9.48
C ARG A 543 -5.02 -1.20 10.67
N ILE A 544 -5.88 -2.20 10.48
CA ILE A 544 -6.66 -2.82 11.57
C ILE A 544 -5.73 -3.48 12.59
N LEU A 545 -4.80 -4.31 12.14
CA LEU A 545 -3.87 -5.03 13.03
C LEU A 545 -2.95 -4.05 13.76
N THR A 546 -2.38 -3.08 13.06
CA THR A 546 -1.57 -2.02 13.67
C THR A 546 -2.35 -1.22 14.72
N SER A 547 -3.61 -0.89 14.43
CA SER A 547 -4.50 -0.20 15.35
C SER A 547 -4.77 -1.02 16.62
N LEU A 548 -5.07 -2.31 16.47
CA LEU A 548 -5.26 -3.21 17.61
C LEU A 548 -3.97 -3.38 18.41
N THR A 549 -2.81 -3.48 17.77
CA THR A 549 -1.49 -3.53 18.43
C THR A 549 -1.19 -2.26 19.21
N LEU A 550 -1.45 -1.08 18.64
CA LEU A 550 -1.30 0.20 19.36
C LEU A 550 -2.22 0.24 20.59
N GLY A 551 -3.49 -0.16 20.43
CA GLY A 551 -4.44 -0.25 21.54
C GLY A 551 -4.03 -1.27 22.61
N TRP A 552 -3.42 -2.39 22.22
CA TRP A 552 -2.90 -3.39 23.15
C TRP A 552 -1.74 -2.84 23.99
N PHE A 553 -0.84 -2.07 23.36
CA PHE A 553 0.33 -1.51 24.01
C PHE A 553 0.04 -0.30 24.90
N THR A 554 -1.00 0.49 24.61
CA THR A 554 -1.45 1.61 25.47
C THR A 554 -2.60 1.22 26.41
N GLY A 555 -3.15 0.01 26.26
CA GLY A 555 -4.33 -0.44 27.00
C GLY A 555 -4.06 -0.75 28.47
N LYS A 556 -5.08 -0.56 29.30
CA LYS A 556 -5.09 -0.97 30.71
C LYS A 556 -5.90 -2.25 30.91
N THR A 557 -5.31 -3.23 31.59
CA THR A 557 -6.00 -4.47 31.95
C THR A 557 -7.09 -4.22 32.99
N VAL A 558 -8.33 -4.61 32.71
CA VAL A 558 -9.49 -4.47 33.61
C VAL A 558 -10.00 -5.79 34.20
N GLY A 559 -9.39 -6.91 33.82
CA GLY A 559 -9.73 -8.24 34.31
C GLY A 559 -9.41 -9.35 33.31
N GLN A 560 -9.80 -10.58 33.63
CA GLN A 560 -9.68 -11.72 32.72
C GLN A 560 -10.59 -11.54 31.49
N GLY A 561 -10.15 -12.07 30.35
CA GLY A 561 -10.89 -12.02 29.11
C GLY A 561 -12.17 -12.85 29.19
N ASN A 562 -13.28 -12.28 28.77
CA ASN A 562 -14.58 -12.95 28.71
C ASN A 562 -15.44 -12.35 27.60
N ILE A 563 -16.54 -13.02 27.23
CA ILE A 563 -17.46 -12.52 26.21
C ILE A 563 -18.05 -11.15 26.56
N ASN A 564 -18.13 -10.84 27.86
CA ASN A 564 -18.65 -9.57 28.35
C ASN A 564 -17.68 -8.41 28.16
N CYS A 565 -16.38 -8.66 27.94
CA CYS A 565 -15.38 -7.61 27.72
C CYS A 565 -15.76 -6.76 26.50
N THR A 566 -16.04 -7.41 25.37
CA THR A 566 -16.45 -6.77 24.11
C THR A 566 -17.86 -6.19 24.15
N ASN A 567 -18.69 -6.67 25.09
CA ASN A 567 -20.06 -6.21 25.35
C ASN A 567 -20.13 -5.07 26.38
N LYS A 568 -19.01 -4.69 27.03
CA LYS A 568 -18.97 -3.48 27.86
C LYS A 568 -19.32 -2.27 27.01
N PHE A 569 -19.99 -1.29 27.62
CA PHE A 569 -20.40 -0.06 26.95
C PHE A 569 -19.21 0.59 26.24
N ARG A 570 -19.29 0.68 24.92
CA ARG A 570 -18.34 1.42 24.10
C ARG A 570 -18.74 2.88 24.18
N SER A 571 -17.86 3.72 24.70
CA SER A 571 -17.97 5.17 24.55
C SER A 571 -16.94 5.64 23.53
N TYR A 572 -17.05 6.89 23.10
CA TYR A 572 -15.99 7.50 22.30
C TYR A 572 -14.65 7.57 23.04
N ALA A 573 -14.68 7.58 24.38
CA ALA A 573 -13.47 7.63 25.22
C ALA A 573 -12.83 6.25 25.45
N PHE A 574 -13.63 5.17 25.49
CA PHE A 574 -13.14 3.84 25.86
C PHE A 574 -13.72 2.74 25.00
N LYS A 575 -12.84 1.89 24.49
CA LYS A 575 -13.18 0.62 23.86
C LYS A 575 -12.59 -0.54 24.67
N TYR A 576 -13.22 -1.70 24.56
CA TYR A 576 -12.82 -2.90 25.30
C TYR A 576 -12.59 -4.06 24.33
N TYR A 577 -11.41 -4.66 24.41
CA TYR A 577 -11.01 -5.78 23.55
C TYR A 577 -10.43 -6.92 24.38
N ASN A 578 -10.73 -8.15 23.95
CA ASN A 578 -10.07 -9.34 24.44
C ASN A 578 -8.79 -9.55 23.64
N MET A 579 -7.65 -9.49 24.31
CA MET A 579 -6.33 -9.68 23.71
C MET A 579 -5.50 -10.59 24.61
N SER A 580 -4.44 -11.19 24.08
CA SER A 580 -3.55 -12.02 24.88
C SER A 580 -2.77 -11.19 25.90
N LYS A 581 -2.40 -11.81 27.01
CA LYS A 581 -1.69 -11.15 28.12
C LYS A 581 -0.31 -10.63 27.70
N SER A 582 0.40 -11.39 26.89
CA SER A 582 1.72 -11.04 26.32
C SER A 582 1.98 -11.90 25.09
N ILE A 583 3.07 -11.59 24.36
CA ILE A 583 3.56 -12.46 23.27
C ILE A 583 4.05 -13.83 23.76
N TYR A 584 4.31 -13.97 25.07
CA TYR A 584 4.76 -15.21 25.71
C TYR A 584 3.58 -16.07 26.20
N ASP A 585 2.44 -15.44 26.49
CA ASP A 585 1.24 -16.07 27.05
C ASP A 585 0.04 -15.91 26.10
N LEU A 586 0.14 -16.40 24.86
CA LEU A 586 -0.92 -16.25 23.85
C LEU A 586 -2.26 -16.89 24.25
N ASN A 587 -2.21 -17.97 25.05
CA ASN A 587 -3.40 -18.68 25.51
C ASN A 587 -4.19 -17.92 26.58
N VAL A 588 -3.54 -17.03 27.33
CA VAL A 588 -4.18 -16.28 28.41
C VAL A 588 -4.77 -15.00 27.85
N THR A 589 -6.10 -14.92 27.85
CA THR A 589 -6.83 -13.73 27.35
C THR A 589 -7.17 -12.80 28.48
N MET A 590 -6.90 -11.52 28.30
CA MET A 590 -7.23 -10.44 29.22
C MET A 590 -8.15 -9.42 28.54
N CYS A 591 -8.96 -8.73 29.35
CA CYS A 591 -9.78 -7.64 28.87
C CYS A 591 -9.01 -6.32 29.00
N TYR A 592 -8.77 -5.66 27.89
CA TYR A 592 -8.07 -4.37 27.82
C TYR A 592 -9.06 -3.24 27.60
N GLN A 593 -8.98 -2.22 28.44
CA GLN A 593 -9.58 -0.91 28.19
C GLN A 593 -8.58 -0.07 27.40
N VAL A 594 -8.97 0.34 26.19
CA VAL A 594 -8.09 1.05 25.26
C VAL A 594 -8.69 2.40 24.89
N THR A 595 -7.80 3.37 24.68
CA THR A 595 -8.10 4.73 24.18
C THR A 595 -7.95 4.84 22.66
N MET A 596 -7.46 3.78 22.01
CA MET A 596 -7.21 3.74 20.58
C MET A 596 -8.50 4.01 19.77
N ASN A 597 -8.36 4.88 18.78
CA ASN A 597 -9.40 5.16 17.81
C ASN A 597 -8.80 5.44 16.42
N ALA A 598 -9.68 5.56 15.44
CA ALA A 598 -9.30 5.91 14.08
C ALA A 598 -10.02 7.21 13.68
N THR A 599 -9.33 8.07 12.95
CA THR A 599 -9.91 9.27 12.33
C THR A 599 -9.83 9.14 10.82
N GLU A 600 -10.73 9.79 10.10
CA GLU A 600 -10.74 9.73 8.65
C GLU A 600 -9.42 10.27 8.08
N ALA A 601 -8.82 9.55 7.14
CA ALA A 601 -7.63 9.99 6.40
C ALA A 601 -8.00 10.16 4.93
N VAL A 602 -8.90 11.12 4.68
CA VAL A 602 -9.37 11.50 3.33
C VAL A 602 -9.26 13.01 3.23
N SER A 603 -8.72 13.48 2.12
CA SER A 603 -8.42 14.90 1.96
C SER A 603 -9.65 15.78 2.19
N PRO A 604 -9.51 16.91 2.90
CA PRO A 604 -10.57 17.90 3.07
C PRO A 604 -11.14 18.43 1.73
N ALA A 605 -10.37 18.38 0.63
CA ALA A 605 -10.83 18.74 -0.71
C ALA A 605 -12.13 18.04 -1.12
N PHE A 606 -12.34 16.79 -0.68
CA PHE A 606 -13.53 16.01 -0.98
C PHE A 606 -14.70 16.25 -0.01
N SER A 607 -14.46 16.97 1.09
CA SER A 607 -15.47 17.26 2.12
C SER A 607 -16.00 18.69 2.04
N ILE A 608 -15.18 19.63 1.56
CA ILE A 608 -15.55 21.03 1.37
C ILE A 608 -16.49 21.15 0.16
N LYS A 609 -17.65 21.77 0.36
CA LYS A 609 -18.59 22.05 -0.73
C LYS A 609 -17.99 23.10 -1.66
N ASP A 610 -18.12 22.87 -2.97
CA ASP A 610 -17.63 23.76 -4.02
C ASP A 610 -16.13 24.10 -3.89
N TYR A 611 -15.33 23.13 -3.43
CA TYR A 611 -13.88 23.28 -3.31
C TYR A 611 -13.23 23.65 -4.64
N ASP A 612 -12.36 24.65 -4.60
CA ASP A 612 -11.53 25.02 -5.74
C ASP A 612 -10.36 24.03 -5.90
N TRP A 613 -10.53 23.10 -6.83
CA TRP A 613 -9.53 22.09 -7.21
C TRP A 613 -8.22 22.67 -7.74
N SER A 614 -8.20 23.95 -8.11
CA SER A 614 -6.99 24.65 -8.57
C SER A 614 -6.22 25.36 -7.46
N SER A 615 -6.78 25.45 -6.25
CA SER A 615 -6.18 26.17 -5.12
C SER A 615 -4.85 25.56 -4.62
N GLY A 616 -4.66 24.24 -4.81
CA GLY A 616 -3.50 23.52 -4.30
C GLY A 616 -3.42 23.43 -2.78
N GLN A 617 -4.47 23.80 -2.04
CA GLN A 617 -4.46 23.86 -0.58
C GLN A 617 -4.46 22.47 0.06
N TYR A 618 -5.31 21.57 -0.44
CA TYR A 618 -5.45 20.20 0.02
C TYR A 618 -5.16 19.21 -1.10
N SER A 619 -4.65 18.03 -0.72
CA SER A 619 -4.44 16.89 -1.61
C SER A 619 -5.70 16.54 -2.40
N SER A 620 -5.58 16.13 -3.66
CA SER A 620 -6.75 15.82 -4.50
C SER A 620 -6.62 14.51 -5.25
N TRP A 621 -5.87 13.57 -4.67
CA TRP A 621 -5.65 12.27 -5.28
C TRP A 621 -6.91 11.38 -5.25
N THR A 622 -7.21 10.81 -6.41
CA THR A 622 -8.23 9.77 -6.59
C THR A 622 -7.62 8.57 -7.30
N GLU A 623 -8.21 7.41 -7.11
CA GLU A 623 -7.88 6.18 -7.81
C GLU A 623 -9.00 5.79 -8.76
N SER A 624 -8.64 5.37 -9.98
CA SER A 624 -9.61 4.83 -10.92
C SER A 624 -10.24 3.56 -10.36
N THR A 625 -11.52 3.31 -10.61
CA THR A 625 -12.05 1.96 -10.43
C THR A 625 -11.61 1.07 -11.60
N TRP A 626 -11.53 -0.24 -11.36
CA TRP A 626 -11.29 -1.28 -12.37
C TRP A 626 -12.12 -2.53 -12.03
N LYS A 627 -12.21 -3.46 -12.98
CA LYS A 627 -13.00 -4.70 -12.83
C LYS A 627 -12.14 -5.95 -12.71
N GLU A 628 -11.20 -6.12 -13.62
CA GLU A 628 -10.37 -7.32 -13.74
C GLU A 628 -8.93 -6.87 -14.00
N LEU A 629 -7.99 -7.47 -13.25
CA LEU A 629 -6.55 -7.34 -13.43
C LEU A 629 -6.00 -8.74 -13.68
N ASN A 630 -5.69 -9.08 -14.93
CA ASN A 630 -5.12 -10.39 -15.25
C ASN A 630 -4.24 -10.36 -16.50
N VAL A 631 -3.40 -11.39 -16.57
CA VAL A 631 -2.50 -11.65 -17.69
C VAL A 631 -2.73 -13.07 -18.17
N ARG A 632 -2.92 -13.24 -19.48
CA ARG A 632 -3.03 -14.56 -20.11
C ARG A 632 -2.12 -14.70 -21.33
N LEU A 633 -1.54 -15.88 -21.44
CA LEU A 633 -0.66 -16.34 -22.50
C LEU A 633 -1.44 -17.17 -23.52
N PHE A 634 -1.21 -16.96 -24.81
CA PHE A 634 -1.85 -17.74 -25.87
C PHE A 634 -1.07 -17.68 -27.19
N LEU A 635 -1.40 -18.58 -28.12
CA LEU A 635 -0.91 -18.52 -29.50
C LEU A 635 -1.86 -17.71 -30.37
N LYS A 636 -1.34 -16.62 -30.95
CA LYS A 636 -2.07 -15.79 -31.90
C LYS A 636 -1.78 -16.28 -33.32
N PRO A 637 -2.79 -16.68 -34.11
CA PRO A 637 -2.59 -17.04 -35.51
C PRO A 637 -2.25 -15.81 -36.36
N SER A 638 -1.66 -16.04 -37.53
CA SER A 638 -1.37 -14.94 -38.46
C SER A 638 -2.65 -14.26 -38.95
N ALA A 639 -2.55 -12.97 -39.27
CA ALA A 639 -3.70 -12.22 -39.79
C ALA A 639 -4.21 -12.82 -41.12
N ASN A 640 -3.31 -13.41 -41.91
CA ASN A 640 -3.63 -14.07 -43.17
C ASN A 640 -4.46 -15.34 -42.94
N GLN A 641 -4.12 -16.15 -41.92
CA GLN A 641 -4.90 -17.32 -41.55
C GLN A 641 -6.33 -16.93 -41.11
N GLY A 642 -6.47 -15.89 -40.27
CA GLY A 642 -7.79 -15.43 -39.82
C GLY A 642 -8.68 -14.96 -40.98
N LYS A 643 -8.11 -14.19 -41.92
CA LYS A 643 -8.83 -13.75 -43.15
C LYS A 643 -9.25 -14.94 -44.01
N MET A 644 -8.38 -15.93 -44.18
CA MET A 644 -8.68 -17.14 -44.95
C MET A 644 -9.82 -17.95 -44.32
N THR A 645 -9.80 -18.16 -43.00
CA THR A 645 -10.89 -18.87 -42.30
C THR A 645 -12.23 -18.17 -42.46
N MET A 646 -12.26 -16.84 -42.35
CA MET A 646 -13.49 -16.05 -42.58
C MET A 646 -13.98 -16.20 -44.03
N ALA A 647 -13.08 -16.13 -45.01
CA ALA A 647 -13.42 -16.28 -46.43
C ALA A 647 -14.03 -17.67 -46.72
N ILE A 648 -13.40 -18.74 -46.23
CA ILE A 648 -13.92 -20.11 -46.39
C ILE A 648 -15.29 -20.24 -45.73
N GLY A 649 -15.48 -19.69 -44.53
CA GLY A 649 -16.77 -19.69 -43.84
C GLY A 649 -17.87 -19.00 -44.65
N CYS A 650 -17.59 -17.80 -45.18
CA CYS A 650 -18.54 -17.07 -46.03
C CYS A 650 -18.87 -17.82 -47.32
N ILE A 651 -17.87 -18.38 -48.01
CA ILE A 651 -18.07 -19.15 -49.25
C ILE A 651 -18.92 -20.39 -48.98
N SER A 652 -18.61 -21.15 -47.94
CA SER A 652 -19.36 -22.33 -47.53
C SER A 652 -20.82 -21.99 -47.19
N MET A 653 -21.05 -20.88 -46.47
CA MET A 653 -22.39 -20.39 -46.15
C MET A 653 -23.19 -20.06 -47.42
N ILE A 654 -22.60 -19.31 -48.36
CA ILE A 654 -23.26 -18.94 -49.62
C ILE A 654 -23.57 -20.20 -50.45
N PHE A 655 -22.61 -21.11 -50.58
CA PHE A 655 -22.82 -22.37 -51.31
C PHE A 655 -23.92 -23.22 -50.68
N SER A 656 -23.94 -23.33 -49.34
CA SER A 656 -25.01 -24.02 -48.61
C SER A 656 -26.38 -23.40 -48.89
N PHE A 657 -26.50 -22.08 -48.88
CA PHE A 657 -27.77 -21.41 -49.21
C PHE A 657 -28.22 -21.68 -50.65
N LEU A 658 -27.30 -21.62 -51.62
CA LEU A 658 -27.62 -21.93 -53.02
C LEU A 658 -28.06 -23.39 -53.19
N LEU A 659 -27.35 -24.33 -52.55
CA LEU A 659 -27.66 -25.75 -52.62
C LEU A 659 -29.00 -26.07 -51.95
N VAL A 660 -29.25 -25.56 -50.75
CA VAL A 660 -30.54 -25.71 -50.05
C VAL A 660 -31.67 -25.07 -50.85
N TYR A 661 -31.46 -23.88 -51.42
CA TYR A 661 -32.44 -23.24 -52.29
C TYR A 661 -32.74 -24.10 -53.53
N PHE A 662 -31.71 -24.62 -54.19
CA PHE A 662 -31.87 -25.48 -55.36
C PHE A 662 -32.64 -26.77 -55.00
N ILE A 663 -32.22 -27.48 -53.94
CA ILE A 663 -32.90 -28.69 -53.46
C ILE A 663 -34.36 -28.40 -53.11
N LYS A 664 -34.63 -27.27 -52.43
CA LYS A 664 -36.00 -26.86 -52.10
C LYS A 664 -36.82 -26.55 -53.35
N SER A 665 -36.26 -25.83 -54.32
CA SER A 665 -36.96 -25.46 -55.56
C SER A 665 -37.25 -26.67 -56.46
N ARG A 666 -36.40 -27.70 -56.40
CA ARG A 666 -36.51 -28.94 -57.19
C ARG A 666 -36.94 -30.15 -56.36
N SER A 667 -37.47 -29.94 -55.16
CA SER A 667 -37.82 -31.03 -54.23
C SER A 667 -38.83 -32.01 -54.83
N HIS A 668 -39.80 -31.52 -55.61
CA HIS A 668 -40.79 -32.33 -56.32
C HIS A 668 -40.20 -33.26 -57.40
N ILE A 669 -39.00 -32.97 -57.92
CA ILE A 669 -38.27 -33.83 -58.88
C ILE A 669 -37.28 -34.71 -58.13
N LEU A 670 -36.58 -34.16 -57.13
CA LEU A 670 -35.53 -34.85 -56.39
C LEU A 670 -36.07 -35.89 -55.41
N PHE A 671 -37.28 -35.68 -54.89
CA PHE A 671 -37.96 -36.57 -53.95
C PHE A 671 -39.30 -36.99 -54.56
N VAL A 672 -39.27 -37.85 -55.57
CA VAL A 672 -40.48 -38.48 -56.11
C VAL A 672 -41.01 -39.45 -55.04
N PRO A 673 -42.29 -39.33 -54.61
CA PRO A 673 -42.86 -40.29 -53.68
C PRO A 673 -42.86 -41.69 -54.32
N PRO A 674 -42.56 -42.76 -53.56
CA PRO A 674 -42.64 -44.11 -54.11
C PRO A 674 -44.07 -44.37 -54.62
N ILE A 675 -44.17 -44.85 -55.86
CA ILE A 675 -45.44 -45.26 -56.47
C ILE A 675 -46.02 -46.39 -55.59
N PRO A 676 -47.25 -46.27 -55.07
CA PRO A 676 -47.87 -47.35 -54.31
C PRO A 676 -47.97 -48.58 -55.22
N THR A 677 -47.37 -49.70 -54.81
CA THR A 677 -47.41 -50.98 -55.53
C THR A 677 -48.66 -51.80 -55.22
N ASP A 678 -49.81 -51.17 -54.98
CA ASP A 678 -51.08 -51.88 -54.85
C ASP A 678 -52.16 -51.20 -55.67
N ALA A 679 -52.79 -52.00 -56.54
CA ALA A 679 -53.89 -51.61 -57.41
C ALA A 679 -55.12 -51.21 -56.57
N PRO A 680 -55.95 -50.25 -57.04
CA PRO A 680 -57.20 -49.93 -56.36
C PRO A 680 -58.15 -51.12 -56.53
N THR A 681 -58.42 -51.86 -55.47
CA THR A 681 -59.64 -52.67 -55.40
C THR A 681 -60.80 -51.74 -55.05
N ASP A 682 -61.61 -51.43 -56.06
CA ASP A 682 -62.91 -50.77 -55.95
C ASP A 682 -63.84 -51.50 -54.97
N CYS A 683 -64.37 -50.75 -54.00
CA CYS A 683 -65.75 -50.77 -53.49
C CYS A 683 -65.93 -49.61 -52.50
#